data_AF-A0A843FEP6-F1
#
_entry.id   AF-A0A843FEP6-F1
#
_cell.length_a   1.000
_cell.length_b   1.000
_cell.length_c   1.000
_cell.angle_alpha   90.00
_cell.angle_beta   90.00
_cell.angle_gamma   90.00
#
_symmetry.space_group_name_H-M   'P 1'
#
loop_
_entity.id
_entity.type
_entity.pdbx_description
1 polymer ?
#
loop_
_entity_poly.entity_id
_entity_poly.type
_entity_poly.pdbx_seq_one_letter_code
_entity_poly.pdbx_strand_id
1 'polypeptide(L)'
;SGKAAVIYGMELGGAKETVTGNNINLEGNYTIGIASRAKELDVKDNTIVSSGSNVGSPSVWESIPYETTGIKAIAGKVNVENNNITTTGNNSIVLTTNDDVNVVGNYLVADELTGDASVSYVPGNATVKDNVPAMKKVNVTASDVEAVYGENVKVNATVTDYEGNPVSDIPVSLTVGNKTYTAKTDKNGIASFDLGKLDAGNYTLEYSIDEDGYSKESVDADASINQTDADIAIDINKPVKGEDLIVNVTAPADAKGNITVSVNGKDYTVPIKDGKATISIPNLGDGNYTVDVKYSGDNNYEPVEKSLNATVEKAIIVSAPDVTKYFKGSERFVVTVTDNKGTYLSNKTVVILINGVTYTKTTNVNGTTSIALGLNSGVYNVTVTVDNETSNAVVTILSTVNGTDVVKVYRNGTQYYATFRDSEGNYLKEGTVVKFNINGVMYERKISGSEGLAKLNLNLGQGTYVLTAMNPVTRENAANNITIISRLIENSDITKYYKNATQYTVKVIGDDGNPVGAGETVTFNINGVMYNRQTNASGIAKLNLNLPAGDYIITGEYKNCKVSNKIKILPVLSAKDISMKYRDGSKFVATLVDGQGKPFAGQTVQFNVNGVFYNRVTDSSGQAKLNINLMAGKYIITSSYNGANIANTITISA
;
A
#
# COMPACT_ATOMS: atom_id res chain seq x y z
N SER A 1 -53.02 -51.58 -55.94
CA SER A 1 -52.77 -53.01 -55.65
C SER A 1 -52.51 -53.12 -54.16
N GLY A 2 -53.47 -53.63 -53.38
CA GLY A 2 -53.21 -53.88 -51.96
C GLY A 2 -52.39 -55.15 -51.81
N LYS A 3 -51.16 -55.07 -51.29
CA LYS A 3 -50.48 -56.26 -50.75
C LYS A 3 -51.27 -56.69 -49.50
N ALA A 4 -51.51 -57.99 -49.34
CA ALA A 4 -52.16 -58.50 -48.14
C ALA A 4 -51.33 -58.13 -46.90
N ALA A 5 -52.00 -57.77 -45.80
CA ALA A 5 -51.34 -57.35 -44.57
C ALA A 5 -50.48 -58.49 -43.99
N VAL A 6 -50.98 -59.72 -44.03
CA VAL A 6 -50.28 -60.93 -43.61
C VAL A 6 -50.62 -62.04 -44.61
N ILE A 7 -49.64 -62.86 -44.94
CA ILE A 7 -49.82 -64.05 -45.77
C ILE A 7 -49.28 -65.26 -45.03
N TYR A 8 -50.14 -66.25 -44.86
CA TYR A 8 -49.77 -67.58 -44.35
C TYR A 8 -49.68 -68.53 -45.54
N GLY A 9 -48.56 -69.24 -45.68
CA GLY A 9 -48.44 -70.33 -46.67
C GLY A 9 -49.29 -71.53 -46.25
N MET A 10 -49.21 -71.88 -44.96
CA MET A 10 -50.03 -72.88 -44.29
C MET A 10 -50.37 -72.42 -42.87
N GLU A 11 -51.61 -72.62 -42.44
CA GLU A 11 -52.04 -72.42 -41.06
C GLU A 11 -52.57 -73.75 -40.49
N LEU A 12 -51.97 -74.24 -39.41
CA LEU A 12 -52.16 -75.60 -38.88
C LEU A 12 -52.60 -75.57 -37.41
N GLY A 13 -53.47 -76.50 -37.01
CA GLY A 13 -54.03 -76.50 -35.65
C GLY A 13 -54.55 -77.84 -35.12
N GLY A 14 -54.23 -78.96 -35.77
CA GLY A 14 -54.64 -80.30 -35.35
C GLY A 14 -53.85 -80.86 -34.16
N ALA A 15 -54.16 -82.12 -33.83
CA ALA A 15 -53.47 -82.85 -32.75
C ALA A 15 -52.05 -83.29 -33.17
N LYS A 16 -51.85 -83.63 -34.44
CA LYS A 16 -50.56 -83.98 -35.03
C LYS A 16 -50.57 -83.57 -36.50
N GLU A 17 -49.64 -82.70 -36.88
CA GLU A 17 -49.54 -82.13 -38.22
C GLU A 17 -48.17 -82.47 -38.82
N THR A 18 -48.16 -82.86 -40.09
CA THR A 18 -46.91 -83.19 -40.81
C THR A 18 -46.89 -82.46 -42.15
N VAL A 19 -45.86 -81.65 -42.37
CA VAL A 19 -45.65 -80.89 -43.60
C VAL A 19 -44.34 -81.36 -44.23
N THR A 20 -44.42 -82.00 -45.39
CA THR A 20 -43.23 -82.54 -46.06
C THR A 20 -43.21 -82.38 -47.57
N GLY A 21 -42.03 -82.09 -48.13
CA GLY A 21 -41.80 -82.05 -49.57
C GLY A 21 -42.43 -80.85 -50.30
N ASN A 22 -42.74 -79.76 -49.61
CA ASN A 22 -43.43 -78.60 -50.19
C ASN A 22 -42.46 -77.51 -50.66
N ASN A 23 -42.88 -76.73 -51.64
CA ASN A 23 -42.24 -75.48 -52.03
C ASN A 23 -43.21 -74.31 -51.75
N ILE A 24 -42.92 -73.52 -50.72
CA ILE A 24 -43.74 -72.42 -50.24
C ILE A 24 -43.00 -71.12 -50.54
N ASN A 25 -43.54 -70.31 -51.45
CA ASN A 25 -42.96 -69.02 -51.82
C ASN A 25 -43.99 -67.91 -51.61
N LEU A 26 -43.69 -66.99 -50.69
CA LEU A 26 -44.61 -65.93 -50.25
C LEU A 26 -43.98 -64.56 -50.45
N GLU A 27 -44.77 -63.64 -51.02
CA GLU A 27 -44.42 -62.22 -51.12
C GLU A 27 -45.57 -61.37 -50.58
N GLY A 28 -45.29 -60.51 -49.60
CA GLY A 28 -46.32 -59.72 -48.93
C GLY A 28 -45.73 -58.67 -47.99
N ASN A 29 -46.57 -58.10 -47.12
CA ASN A 29 -46.10 -57.20 -46.08
C ASN A 29 -45.46 -57.99 -44.92
N TYR A 30 -46.21 -58.91 -44.32
CA TYR A 30 -45.68 -59.95 -43.43
C TYR A 30 -45.97 -61.33 -44.01
N THR A 31 -44.99 -62.23 -44.02
CA THR A 31 -45.14 -63.57 -44.59
C THR A 31 -44.70 -64.64 -43.60
N ILE A 32 -45.58 -65.61 -43.34
CA ILE A 32 -45.26 -66.79 -42.53
C ILE A 32 -45.44 -68.02 -43.41
N GLY A 33 -44.34 -68.72 -43.69
CA GLY A 33 -44.36 -69.95 -44.48
C GLY A 33 -45.32 -70.99 -43.90
N ILE A 34 -45.07 -71.38 -42.64
CA ILE A 34 -45.91 -72.31 -41.88
C ILE A 34 -46.22 -71.69 -40.52
N ALA A 35 -47.48 -71.40 -40.24
CA ALA A 35 -47.96 -70.98 -38.94
C ALA A 35 -48.69 -72.15 -38.26
N SER A 36 -48.30 -72.48 -37.03
CA SER A 36 -48.88 -73.63 -36.31
C SER A 36 -49.19 -73.35 -34.86
N ARG A 37 -50.35 -73.89 -34.44
CA ARG A 37 -50.77 -74.05 -33.04
C ARG A 37 -51.08 -75.52 -32.71
N ALA A 38 -50.58 -76.45 -33.54
CA ALA A 38 -50.80 -77.88 -33.37
C ALA A 38 -50.13 -78.40 -32.09
N LYS A 39 -50.65 -79.49 -31.51
CA LYS A 39 -50.02 -80.10 -30.32
C LYS A 39 -48.70 -80.81 -30.65
N GLU A 40 -48.58 -81.34 -31.86
CA GLU A 40 -47.36 -81.89 -32.43
C GLU A 40 -47.24 -81.41 -33.88
N LEU A 41 -46.09 -80.84 -34.25
CA LEU A 41 -45.76 -80.39 -35.60
C LEU A 41 -44.46 -81.03 -36.06
N ASP A 42 -44.49 -81.71 -37.21
CA ASP A 42 -43.30 -82.26 -37.88
C ASP A 42 -43.15 -81.63 -39.28
N VAL A 43 -42.09 -80.85 -39.49
CA VAL A 43 -41.82 -80.14 -40.75
C VAL A 43 -40.53 -80.66 -41.37
N LYS A 44 -40.62 -81.33 -42.51
CA LYS A 44 -39.49 -82.05 -43.12
C LYS A 44 -39.32 -81.83 -44.61
N ASP A 45 -38.10 -81.60 -45.07
CA ASP A 45 -37.78 -81.58 -46.51
C ASP A 45 -38.60 -80.54 -47.32
N ASN A 46 -38.90 -79.38 -46.73
CA ASN A 46 -39.60 -78.29 -47.42
C ASN A 46 -38.62 -77.20 -47.84
N THR A 47 -38.94 -76.51 -48.93
CA THR A 47 -38.32 -75.25 -49.33
C THR A 47 -39.28 -74.11 -49.05
N ILE A 48 -38.88 -73.15 -48.21
CA ILE A 48 -39.72 -72.03 -47.77
C ILE A 48 -38.98 -70.72 -48.04
N VAL A 49 -39.57 -69.85 -48.85
CA VAL A 49 -39.11 -68.49 -49.10
C VAL A 49 -40.17 -67.52 -48.62
N SER A 50 -39.85 -66.77 -47.56
CA SER A 50 -40.75 -65.79 -46.94
C SER A 50 -40.21 -64.38 -47.11
N SER A 51 -40.65 -63.71 -48.17
CA SER A 51 -40.18 -62.38 -48.61
C SER A 51 -41.17 -61.28 -48.23
N GLY A 52 -41.27 -61.02 -46.92
CA GLY A 52 -42.09 -59.94 -46.38
C GLY A 52 -41.36 -58.60 -46.44
N SER A 53 -42.06 -57.53 -46.83
CA SER A 53 -41.49 -56.18 -46.81
C SER A 53 -41.40 -55.58 -45.40
N ASN A 54 -41.99 -56.22 -44.39
CA ASN A 54 -42.07 -55.78 -43.00
C ASN A 54 -42.76 -54.41 -42.81
N VAL A 55 -43.63 -54.02 -43.75
CA VAL A 55 -44.33 -52.73 -43.73
C VAL A 55 -45.79 -52.90 -43.31
N GLY A 56 -46.20 -52.32 -42.19
CA GLY A 56 -47.61 -52.23 -41.80
C GLY A 56 -47.87 -52.20 -40.30
N SER A 57 -49.13 -51.90 -39.97
CA SER A 57 -49.79 -52.00 -38.65
C SER A 57 -50.00 -53.44 -38.16
N PRO A 58 -49.42 -53.90 -37.04
CA PRO A 58 -49.87 -55.13 -36.41
C PRO A 58 -51.40 -55.17 -36.11
N SER A 59 -52.17 -56.06 -36.77
CA SER A 59 -53.53 -56.47 -36.37
C SER A 59 -53.53 -57.18 -35.00
N VAL A 60 -54.30 -56.70 -34.01
CA VAL A 60 -54.33 -57.24 -32.63
C VAL A 60 -55.26 -58.46 -32.42
N TRP A 61 -55.88 -58.98 -33.48
CA TRP A 61 -56.94 -60.00 -33.38
C TRP A 61 -56.55 -61.39 -33.90
N GLU A 62 -55.29 -61.58 -34.32
CA GLU A 62 -54.83 -62.86 -34.86
C GLU A 62 -54.40 -63.84 -33.77
N SER A 63 -54.69 -65.13 -33.98
CA SER A 63 -54.37 -66.19 -33.01
C SER A 63 -52.90 -66.59 -33.01
N ILE A 64 -52.14 -66.22 -34.05
CA ILE A 64 -50.68 -66.35 -34.17
C ILE A 64 -50.11 -64.97 -34.54
N PRO A 65 -49.25 -64.36 -33.71
CA PRO A 65 -48.69 -63.05 -34.02
C PRO A 65 -47.94 -63.08 -35.35
N TYR A 66 -48.13 -62.12 -36.25
CA TYR A 66 -47.39 -62.10 -37.52
C TYR A 66 -46.03 -61.42 -37.35
N GLU A 67 -45.08 -62.00 -38.06
CA GLU A 67 -43.77 -61.45 -38.40
C GLU A 67 -43.39 -62.10 -39.74
N THR A 68 -42.33 -61.62 -40.37
CA THR A 68 -41.79 -62.32 -41.53
C THR A 68 -40.89 -63.45 -41.06
N THR A 69 -41.27 -64.71 -41.32
CA THR A 69 -40.47 -65.88 -40.92
C THR A 69 -40.86 -67.11 -41.74
N GLY A 70 -39.97 -68.09 -41.85
CA GLY A 70 -40.27 -69.34 -42.53
C GLY A 70 -41.26 -70.20 -41.77
N ILE A 71 -41.03 -70.40 -40.47
CA ILE A 71 -41.87 -71.23 -39.62
C ILE A 71 -42.15 -70.49 -38.32
N LYS A 72 -43.43 -70.41 -37.94
CA LYS A 72 -43.86 -69.91 -36.64
C LYS A 72 -44.72 -70.94 -35.92
N ALA A 73 -44.29 -71.36 -34.74
CA ALA A 73 -45.09 -72.22 -33.87
C ALA A 73 -45.23 -71.60 -32.48
N ILE A 74 -46.47 -71.54 -32.00
CA ILE A 74 -46.81 -70.89 -30.72
C ILE A 74 -47.20 -71.87 -29.60
N ALA A 75 -47.37 -73.14 -29.92
CA ALA A 75 -47.75 -74.18 -28.98
C ALA A 75 -47.30 -75.56 -29.48
N GLY A 76 -47.25 -76.55 -28.59
CA GLY A 76 -47.02 -77.95 -28.91
C GLY A 76 -45.55 -78.30 -29.15
N LYS A 77 -45.30 -79.60 -29.30
CA LYS A 77 -43.98 -80.14 -29.64
C LYS A 77 -43.67 -79.86 -31.11
N VAL A 78 -42.46 -79.40 -31.40
CA VAL A 78 -42.07 -78.97 -32.74
C VAL A 78 -40.81 -79.71 -33.17
N ASN A 79 -40.89 -80.38 -34.31
CA ASN A 79 -39.77 -81.00 -34.99
C ASN A 79 -39.60 -80.39 -36.39
N VAL A 80 -38.42 -79.84 -36.68
CA VAL A 80 -38.10 -79.20 -37.97
C VAL A 80 -36.78 -79.75 -38.46
N GLU A 81 -36.80 -80.52 -39.55
CA GLU A 81 -35.61 -81.22 -40.08
C GLU A 81 -35.45 -81.07 -41.59
N ASN A 82 -34.22 -80.88 -42.07
CA ASN A 82 -33.86 -80.89 -43.50
C ASN A 82 -34.65 -79.90 -44.39
N ASN A 83 -35.13 -78.80 -43.84
CA ASN A 83 -35.81 -77.75 -44.62
C ASN A 83 -34.81 -76.74 -45.17
N ASN A 84 -35.13 -76.12 -46.30
CA ASN A 84 -34.42 -74.97 -46.85
C ASN A 84 -35.28 -73.72 -46.69
N ILE A 85 -34.93 -72.86 -45.73
CA ILE A 85 -35.70 -71.70 -45.33
C ILE A 85 -34.87 -70.45 -45.60
N THR A 86 -35.44 -69.54 -46.41
CA THR A 86 -34.89 -68.20 -46.61
C THR A 86 -35.97 -67.17 -46.29
N THR A 87 -35.62 -66.15 -45.51
CA THR A 87 -36.57 -65.12 -45.12
C THR A 87 -35.92 -63.74 -45.02
N THR A 88 -36.68 -62.70 -45.33
CA THR A 88 -36.31 -61.29 -45.11
C THR A 88 -36.70 -60.79 -43.71
N GLY A 89 -37.05 -61.69 -42.79
CA GLY A 89 -37.29 -61.38 -41.39
C GLY A 89 -36.06 -61.68 -40.53
N ASN A 90 -36.14 -61.29 -39.26
CA ASN A 90 -35.03 -61.40 -38.31
C ASN A 90 -34.65 -62.86 -37.99
N ASN A 91 -35.61 -63.78 -38.08
CA ASN A 91 -35.42 -65.20 -37.73
C ASN A 91 -36.07 -66.09 -38.79
N SER A 92 -35.34 -67.12 -39.23
CA SER A 92 -35.83 -68.15 -40.15
C SER A 92 -36.97 -68.97 -39.53
N ILE A 93 -36.90 -69.17 -38.21
CA ILE A 93 -37.87 -69.94 -37.43
C ILE A 93 -38.12 -69.22 -36.10
N VAL A 94 -39.38 -69.06 -35.71
CA VAL A 94 -39.79 -68.49 -34.43
C VAL A 94 -40.69 -69.43 -33.65
N LEU A 95 -40.21 -69.88 -32.50
CA LEU A 95 -40.85 -70.87 -31.65
C LEU A 95 -41.10 -70.26 -30.27
N THR A 96 -42.36 -70.04 -29.93
CA THR A 96 -42.76 -69.48 -28.62
C THR A 96 -43.42 -70.53 -27.71
N THR A 97 -43.38 -71.79 -28.12
CA THR A 97 -43.84 -72.93 -27.34
C THR A 97 -42.90 -73.20 -26.15
N ASN A 98 -43.47 -73.70 -25.05
CA ASN A 98 -42.73 -74.19 -23.88
C ASN A 98 -42.52 -75.71 -23.90
N ASP A 99 -43.04 -76.41 -24.92
CA ASP A 99 -42.91 -77.86 -25.09
C ASP A 99 -41.59 -78.22 -25.81
N ASP A 100 -41.33 -79.53 -25.98
CA ASP A 100 -40.11 -80.04 -26.62
C ASP A 100 -39.95 -79.51 -28.06
N VAL A 101 -38.81 -78.87 -28.32
CA VAL A 101 -38.43 -78.35 -29.64
C VAL A 101 -37.19 -79.07 -30.15
N ASN A 102 -37.21 -79.50 -31.42
CA ASN A 102 -36.06 -80.01 -32.14
C ASN A 102 -35.97 -79.36 -33.53
N VAL A 103 -34.91 -78.60 -33.79
CA VAL A 103 -34.65 -77.93 -35.07
C VAL A 103 -33.24 -78.32 -35.50
N VAL A 104 -33.12 -79.25 -36.45
CA VAL A 104 -31.83 -79.84 -36.81
C VAL A 104 -31.65 -80.05 -38.31
N GLY A 105 -30.44 -79.87 -38.83
CA GLY A 105 -30.09 -80.21 -40.22
C GLY A 105 -30.76 -79.34 -41.29
N ASN A 106 -31.30 -78.17 -40.93
CA ASN A 106 -31.95 -77.26 -41.88
C ASN A 106 -30.94 -76.30 -42.52
N TYR A 107 -31.22 -75.85 -43.74
CA TYR A 107 -30.59 -74.66 -44.33
C TYR A 107 -31.43 -73.43 -43.97
N LEU A 108 -30.92 -72.55 -43.11
CA LEU A 108 -31.63 -71.40 -42.56
C LEU A 108 -30.88 -70.10 -42.87
N VAL A 109 -31.55 -69.19 -43.57
CA VAL A 109 -31.03 -67.86 -43.91
C VAL A 109 -32.12 -66.82 -43.62
N ALA A 110 -31.94 -66.07 -42.55
CA ALA A 110 -32.71 -64.87 -42.25
C ALA A 110 -31.99 -63.64 -42.84
N ASP A 111 -32.52 -62.44 -42.61
CA ASP A 111 -31.95 -61.20 -43.13
C ASP A 111 -30.50 -61.00 -42.64
N GLU A 112 -30.29 -61.11 -41.32
CA GLU A 112 -28.99 -60.89 -40.68
C GLU A 112 -28.41 -62.14 -40.00
N LEU A 113 -29.22 -63.19 -39.82
CA LEU A 113 -28.86 -64.39 -39.06
C LEU A 113 -28.91 -65.65 -39.94
N THR A 114 -28.04 -66.63 -39.70
CA THR A 114 -28.08 -67.92 -40.41
C THR A 114 -27.97 -69.11 -39.47
N GLY A 115 -28.37 -70.30 -39.95
CA GLY A 115 -28.28 -71.56 -39.22
C GLY A 115 -28.96 -71.47 -37.85
N ASP A 116 -28.31 -72.03 -36.83
CA ASP A 116 -28.83 -72.07 -35.46
C ASP A 116 -29.13 -70.67 -34.89
N ALA A 117 -28.33 -69.65 -35.23
CA ALA A 117 -28.52 -68.28 -34.75
C ALA A 117 -29.81 -67.64 -35.27
N SER A 118 -30.35 -68.12 -36.39
CA SER A 118 -31.58 -67.61 -37.00
C SER A 118 -32.86 -68.24 -36.42
N VAL A 119 -32.75 -69.04 -35.36
CA VAL A 119 -33.88 -69.68 -34.68
C VAL A 119 -34.14 -68.95 -33.36
N SER A 120 -35.32 -68.34 -33.24
CA SER A 120 -35.81 -67.80 -31.98
C SER A 120 -36.61 -68.87 -31.24
N TYR A 121 -36.26 -69.16 -29.98
CA TYR A 121 -36.89 -70.20 -29.18
C TYR A 121 -36.91 -69.84 -27.68
N VAL A 122 -37.76 -70.50 -26.91
CA VAL A 122 -37.75 -70.41 -25.44
C VAL A 122 -36.60 -71.26 -24.87
N PRO A 123 -35.63 -70.69 -24.13
CA PRO A 123 -34.52 -71.44 -23.58
C PRO A 123 -34.95 -72.52 -22.57
N GLY A 124 -34.28 -73.68 -22.59
CA GLY A 124 -34.45 -74.75 -21.59
C GLY A 124 -35.07 -76.06 -22.11
N ASN A 125 -35.88 -76.02 -23.17
CA ASN A 125 -36.59 -77.19 -23.72
C ASN A 125 -36.38 -77.40 -25.25
N ALA A 126 -35.35 -76.79 -25.83
CA ALA A 126 -35.07 -76.83 -27.26
C ALA A 126 -33.71 -77.46 -27.59
N THR A 127 -33.67 -78.30 -28.61
CA THR A 127 -32.46 -78.72 -29.31
C THR A 127 -32.41 -78.01 -30.65
N VAL A 128 -31.51 -77.02 -30.78
CA VAL A 128 -31.22 -76.33 -32.05
C VAL A 128 -29.76 -76.55 -32.35
N LYS A 129 -29.46 -77.35 -33.37
CA LYS A 129 -28.09 -77.69 -33.75
C LYS A 129 -28.00 -78.13 -35.20
N ASP A 130 -26.79 -78.14 -35.75
CA ASP A 130 -26.49 -78.68 -37.08
C ASP A 130 -27.30 -77.99 -38.21
N ASN A 131 -27.83 -76.77 -37.98
CA ASN A 131 -28.44 -75.97 -39.04
C ASN A 131 -27.39 -75.08 -39.72
N VAL A 132 -27.45 -75.00 -41.04
CA VAL A 132 -26.45 -74.34 -41.89
C VAL A 132 -27.06 -73.15 -42.65
N PRO A 133 -26.27 -72.18 -43.15
CA PRO A 133 -24.88 -71.90 -42.78
C PRO A 133 -24.75 -71.61 -41.27
N ALA A 134 -23.69 -72.08 -40.62
CA ALA A 134 -23.50 -71.84 -39.19
C ALA A 134 -23.13 -70.37 -38.92
N MET A 135 -23.72 -69.76 -37.90
CA MET A 135 -23.38 -68.42 -37.42
C MET A 135 -23.39 -68.37 -35.90
N LYS A 136 -22.49 -67.59 -35.31
CA LYS A 136 -22.42 -67.31 -33.87
C LYS A 136 -22.90 -65.89 -33.59
N LYS A 137 -23.90 -65.75 -32.72
CA LYS A 137 -24.38 -64.44 -32.27
C LYS A 137 -23.41 -63.81 -31.27
N VAL A 138 -23.04 -62.56 -31.49
CA VAL A 138 -22.12 -61.77 -30.67
C VAL A 138 -22.72 -60.43 -30.29
N ASN A 139 -22.16 -59.78 -29.27
CA ASN A 139 -22.43 -58.41 -28.86
C ASN A 139 -21.10 -57.66 -28.75
N VAL A 140 -21.07 -56.39 -29.15
CA VAL A 140 -19.90 -55.49 -28.98
C VAL A 140 -20.23 -54.35 -28.03
N THR A 141 -19.31 -54.04 -27.11
CA THR A 141 -19.42 -52.89 -26.20
C THR A 141 -18.12 -52.09 -26.19
N ALA A 142 -18.24 -50.77 -26.13
CA ALA A 142 -17.14 -49.83 -25.96
C ALA A 142 -17.48 -48.81 -24.86
N SER A 143 -16.49 -48.06 -24.40
CA SER A 143 -16.68 -47.00 -23.39
C SER A 143 -15.99 -45.73 -23.85
N ASP A 144 -16.57 -44.59 -23.47
CA ASP A 144 -15.99 -43.29 -23.73
C ASP A 144 -14.63 -43.15 -23.05
N VAL A 145 -13.75 -42.36 -23.66
CA VAL A 145 -12.41 -42.08 -23.14
C VAL A 145 -12.19 -40.58 -23.02
N GLU A 146 -11.60 -40.18 -21.89
CA GLU A 146 -11.08 -38.83 -21.70
C GLU A 146 -9.55 -38.90 -21.61
N ALA A 147 -8.87 -38.02 -22.32
CA ALA A 147 -7.42 -37.86 -22.25
C ALA A 147 -7.06 -36.38 -22.39
N VAL A 148 -5.80 -36.02 -22.14
CA VAL A 148 -5.28 -34.67 -22.39
C VAL A 148 -4.30 -34.68 -23.55
N TYR A 149 -4.17 -33.53 -24.23
CA TYR A 149 -3.24 -33.39 -25.34
C TYR A 149 -1.81 -33.82 -24.95
N GLY A 150 -1.17 -34.59 -25.82
CA GLY A 150 0.18 -35.10 -25.64
C GLY A 150 0.24 -36.51 -25.03
N GLU A 151 -0.85 -37.01 -24.43
CA GLU A 151 -0.99 -38.39 -23.99
C GLU A 151 -1.25 -39.34 -25.16
N ASN A 152 -0.90 -40.61 -24.96
CA ASN A 152 -1.15 -41.65 -25.94
C ASN A 152 -2.51 -42.28 -25.70
N VAL A 153 -3.43 -42.11 -26.65
CA VAL A 153 -4.83 -42.55 -26.54
C VAL A 153 -4.95 -44.02 -26.91
N LYS A 154 -5.41 -44.82 -25.95
CA LYS A 154 -5.67 -46.26 -26.14
C LYS A 154 -7.12 -46.56 -25.81
N VAL A 155 -7.78 -47.29 -26.70
CA VAL A 155 -9.21 -47.61 -26.58
C VAL A 155 -9.45 -49.09 -26.84
N ASN A 156 -10.55 -49.60 -26.30
CA ASN A 156 -10.87 -51.02 -26.35
C ASN A 156 -12.33 -51.24 -26.73
N ALA A 157 -12.59 -52.32 -27.46
CA ALA A 157 -13.92 -52.92 -27.61
C ALA A 157 -13.91 -54.32 -27.00
N THR A 158 -15.03 -54.70 -26.37
CA THR A 158 -15.23 -56.05 -25.83
C THR A 158 -16.30 -56.77 -26.63
N VAL A 159 -15.99 -57.98 -27.06
CA VAL A 159 -16.90 -58.86 -27.81
C VAL A 159 -17.25 -60.06 -26.96
N THR A 160 -18.55 -60.26 -26.78
CA THR A 160 -19.11 -61.41 -26.05
C THR A 160 -20.08 -62.18 -26.93
N ASP A 161 -20.34 -63.43 -26.60
CA ASP A 161 -21.49 -64.15 -27.14
C ASP A 161 -22.80 -63.66 -26.49
N TYR A 162 -23.93 -64.17 -26.95
CA TYR A 162 -25.24 -63.81 -26.41
C TYR A 162 -25.49 -64.28 -24.97
N GLU A 163 -24.63 -65.14 -24.43
CA GLU A 163 -24.65 -65.60 -23.02
C GLU A 163 -23.72 -64.75 -22.13
N GLY A 164 -22.97 -63.81 -22.73
CA GLY A 164 -22.03 -62.92 -22.04
C GLY A 164 -20.62 -63.48 -21.89
N ASN A 165 -20.28 -64.61 -22.52
CA ASN A 165 -18.93 -65.16 -22.50
C ASN A 165 -18.03 -64.46 -23.52
N PRO A 166 -16.73 -64.28 -23.25
CA PRO A 166 -15.81 -63.61 -24.17
C PRO A 166 -15.56 -64.39 -25.47
N VAL A 167 -15.53 -63.69 -26.61
CA VAL A 167 -15.26 -64.28 -27.94
C VAL A 167 -13.88 -63.84 -28.42
N SER A 168 -12.95 -64.80 -28.53
CA SER A 168 -11.55 -64.55 -28.92
C SER A 168 -11.30 -64.71 -30.43
N ASP A 169 -10.24 -64.07 -30.93
CA ASP A 169 -9.73 -64.16 -32.31
C ASP A 169 -10.70 -63.64 -33.40
N ILE A 170 -11.71 -62.83 -33.01
CA ILE A 170 -12.60 -62.14 -33.96
C ILE A 170 -12.04 -60.75 -34.32
N PRO A 171 -11.95 -60.37 -35.61
CA PRO A 171 -11.53 -59.04 -36.00
C PRO A 171 -12.60 -57.98 -35.71
N VAL A 172 -12.19 -56.90 -35.05
CA VAL A 172 -13.00 -55.70 -34.82
C VAL A 172 -12.37 -54.56 -35.60
N SER A 173 -13.18 -53.83 -36.36
CA SER A 173 -12.79 -52.59 -37.02
C SER A 173 -13.18 -51.39 -36.15
N LEU A 174 -12.29 -50.41 -36.03
CA LEU A 174 -12.55 -49.12 -35.38
C LEU A 174 -12.31 -48.01 -36.40
N THR A 175 -13.30 -47.16 -36.66
CA THR A 175 -13.16 -45.97 -37.49
C THR A 175 -13.15 -44.70 -36.62
N VAL A 176 -12.15 -43.84 -36.85
CA VAL A 176 -12.02 -42.54 -36.19
C VAL A 176 -11.80 -41.49 -37.27
N GLY A 177 -12.85 -40.71 -37.58
CA GLY A 177 -12.86 -39.82 -38.75
C GLY A 177 -12.68 -40.61 -40.06
N ASN A 178 -11.59 -40.32 -40.79
CA ASN A 178 -11.30 -40.98 -42.08
C ASN A 178 -10.29 -42.16 -41.96
N LYS A 179 -9.88 -42.53 -40.74
CA LYS A 179 -8.93 -43.62 -40.51
C LYS A 179 -9.65 -44.83 -39.92
N THR A 180 -9.32 -46.01 -40.42
CA THR A 180 -9.81 -47.29 -39.90
C THR A 180 -8.64 -48.10 -39.36
N TYR A 181 -8.86 -48.64 -38.17
CA TYR A 181 -7.95 -49.51 -37.44
C TYR A 181 -8.59 -50.89 -37.34
N THR A 182 -7.79 -51.96 -37.29
CA THR A 182 -8.29 -53.32 -37.08
C THR A 182 -7.48 -54.00 -35.98
N ALA A 183 -8.17 -54.67 -35.07
CA ALA A 183 -7.58 -55.46 -34.01
C ALA A 183 -8.41 -56.73 -33.79
N LYS A 184 -7.75 -57.83 -33.46
CA LYS A 184 -8.44 -59.05 -33.05
C LYS A 184 -8.66 -59.08 -31.56
N THR A 185 -9.76 -59.68 -31.12
CA THR A 185 -10.01 -59.88 -29.69
C THR A 185 -9.04 -60.88 -29.07
N ASP A 186 -8.61 -60.60 -27.84
CA ASP A 186 -7.83 -61.51 -27.02
C ASP A 186 -8.70 -62.62 -26.38
N LYS A 187 -8.11 -63.43 -25.49
CA LYS A 187 -8.81 -64.50 -24.77
C LYS A 187 -9.94 -64.02 -23.85
N ASN A 188 -9.98 -62.74 -23.52
CA ASN A 188 -11.02 -62.10 -22.71
C ASN A 188 -12.03 -61.35 -23.60
N GLY A 189 -11.97 -61.52 -24.92
CA GLY A 189 -12.87 -60.85 -25.85
C GLY A 189 -12.51 -59.39 -26.13
N ILE A 190 -11.32 -58.92 -25.73
CA ILE A 190 -10.95 -57.51 -25.82
C ILE A 190 -10.11 -57.26 -27.07
N ALA A 191 -10.57 -56.37 -27.96
CA ALA A 191 -9.78 -55.80 -29.04
C ALA A 191 -9.23 -54.43 -28.61
N SER A 192 -7.91 -54.26 -28.63
CA SER A 192 -7.22 -53.04 -28.21
C SER A 192 -6.64 -52.25 -29.37
N PHE A 193 -6.86 -50.94 -29.36
CA PHE A 193 -6.42 -50.01 -30.39
C PHE A 193 -5.52 -48.92 -29.78
N ASP A 194 -4.42 -48.61 -30.46
CA ASP A 194 -3.53 -47.50 -30.12
C ASP A 194 -3.70 -46.40 -31.17
N LEU A 195 -4.38 -45.32 -30.78
CA LEU A 195 -4.66 -44.19 -31.67
C LEU A 195 -3.48 -43.19 -31.72
N GLY A 196 -2.45 -43.40 -30.89
CA GLY A 196 -1.34 -42.49 -30.77
C GLY A 196 -1.73 -41.20 -30.02
N LYS A 197 -1.05 -40.11 -30.36
CA LYS A 197 -1.39 -38.78 -29.86
C LYS A 197 -2.39 -38.13 -30.80
N LEU A 198 -3.49 -37.66 -30.23
CA LEU A 198 -4.51 -36.91 -30.94
C LEU A 198 -4.43 -35.44 -30.56
N ASP A 199 -4.82 -34.57 -31.49
CA ASP A 199 -5.06 -33.16 -31.18
C ASP A 199 -6.24 -33.06 -30.21
N ALA A 200 -6.32 -31.94 -29.48
CA ALA A 200 -7.46 -31.71 -28.61
C ALA A 200 -8.74 -31.52 -29.43
N GLY A 201 -9.84 -32.08 -28.94
CA GLY A 201 -11.11 -32.15 -29.63
C GLY A 201 -11.90 -33.42 -29.29
N ASN A 202 -13.10 -33.49 -29.83
CA ASN A 202 -14.01 -34.63 -29.66
C ASN A 202 -13.99 -35.49 -30.91
N TYR A 203 -13.83 -36.80 -30.72
CA TYR A 203 -13.81 -37.81 -31.78
C TYR A 203 -14.86 -38.88 -31.51
N THR A 204 -15.66 -39.21 -32.52
CA THR A 204 -16.53 -40.39 -32.47
C THR A 204 -15.73 -41.62 -32.88
N LEU A 205 -15.87 -42.69 -32.09
CA LEU A 205 -15.20 -43.98 -32.25
C LEU A 205 -16.25 -45.02 -32.68
N GLU A 206 -16.25 -45.38 -33.96
CA GLU A 206 -17.22 -46.30 -34.54
C GLU A 206 -16.62 -47.71 -34.60
N TYR A 207 -17.10 -48.63 -33.76
CA TYR A 207 -16.64 -50.02 -33.74
C TYR A 207 -17.61 -50.91 -34.51
N SER A 208 -17.09 -51.85 -35.30
CA SER A 208 -17.90 -52.78 -36.07
C SER A 208 -17.29 -54.17 -36.20
N ILE A 209 -18.15 -55.18 -36.22
CA ILE A 209 -17.84 -56.57 -36.55
C ILE A 209 -18.58 -56.92 -37.84
N ASP A 210 -17.83 -57.29 -38.87
CA ASP A 210 -18.35 -57.80 -40.14
C ASP A 210 -17.46 -58.98 -40.60
N GLU A 211 -17.52 -60.06 -39.83
CA GLU A 211 -16.74 -61.28 -40.05
C GLU A 211 -17.67 -62.45 -40.38
N ASP A 212 -17.35 -63.20 -41.44
CA ASP A 212 -18.11 -64.36 -41.85
C ASP A 212 -18.28 -65.38 -40.71
N GLY A 213 -19.51 -65.86 -40.51
CA GLY A 213 -19.85 -66.81 -39.45
C GLY A 213 -20.16 -66.18 -38.09
N TYR A 214 -20.17 -64.85 -37.98
CA TYR A 214 -20.66 -64.11 -36.81
C TYR A 214 -21.82 -63.17 -37.18
N SER A 215 -22.67 -62.81 -36.20
CA SER A 215 -23.64 -61.74 -36.41
C SER A 215 -22.94 -60.39 -36.58
N LYS A 216 -23.46 -59.54 -37.48
CA LYS A 216 -22.94 -58.18 -37.66
C LYS A 216 -23.36 -57.32 -36.49
N GLU A 217 -22.43 -56.54 -35.94
CA GLU A 217 -22.67 -55.70 -34.78
C GLU A 217 -21.87 -54.39 -34.88
N SER A 218 -22.40 -53.30 -34.33
CA SER A 218 -21.71 -52.01 -34.26
C SER A 218 -22.06 -51.23 -33.00
N VAL A 219 -21.10 -50.48 -32.47
CA VAL A 219 -21.30 -49.58 -31.32
C VAL A 219 -20.44 -48.34 -31.45
N ASP A 220 -20.96 -47.20 -31.01
CA ASP A 220 -20.22 -45.94 -30.95
C ASP A 220 -19.79 -45.64 -29.51
N ALA A 221 -18.63 -45.01 -29.38
CA ALA A 221 -18.17 -44.36 -28.15
C ALA A 221 -17.49 -43.03 -28.50
N ASP A 222 -17.28 -42.16 -27.51
CA ASP A 222 -16.63 -40.87 -27.72
C ASP A 222 -15.24 -40.81 -27.09
N ALA A 223 -14.32 -40.11 -27.75
CA ALA A 223 -13.04 -39.69 -27.18
C ALA A 223 -12.99 -38.16 -27.06
N SER A 224 -12.91 -37.67 -25.83
CA SER A 224 -12.70 -36.24 -25.53
C SER A 224 -11.24 -36.00 -25.17
N ILE A 225 -10.52 -35.31 -26.05
CA ILE A 225 -9.13 -34.92 -25.83
C ILE A 225 -9.10 -33.46 -25.37
N ASN A 226 -8.86 -33.27 -24.08
CA ASN A 226 -8.82 -31.94 -23.47
C ASN A 226 -7.49 -31.23 -23.78
N GLN A 227 -7.52 -29.89 -23.74
CA GLN A 227 -6.32 -29.08 -23.85
C GLN A 227 -5.38 -29.33 -22.66
N THR A 228 -4.12 -28.93 -22.82
CA THR A 228 -3.12 -28.98 -21.74
C THR A 228 -2.43 -27.62 -21.58
N ASP A 229 -1.76 -27.42 -20.45
CA ASP A 229 -1.00 -26.20 -20.20
C ASP A 229 0.23 -26.12 -21.13
N ALA A 230 0.45 -24.96 -21.76
CA ALA A 230 1.69 -24.71 -22.48
C ALA A 230 2.85 -24.40 -21.50
N ASP A 231 3.94 -25.16 -21.59
CA ASP A 231 5.17 -24.84 -20.86
C ASP A 231 5.90 -23.66 -21.53
N ILE A 232 5.60 -22.45 -21.04
CA ILE A 232 6.15 -21.19 -21.55
C ILE A 232 7.34 -20.74 -20.67
N ALA A 233 8.52 -20.62 -21.25
CA ALA A 233 9.69 -20.00 -20.60
C ALA A 233 9.90 -18.57 -21.14
N ILE A 234 10.21 -17.62 -20.24
CA ILE A 234 10.38 -16.20 -20.58
C ILE A 234 11.75 -15.74 -20.08
N ASP A 235 12.53 -15.16 -20.99
CA ASP A 235 13.80 -14.50 -20.72
C ASP A 235 13.72 -13.03 -21.11
N ILE A 236 14.14 -12.15 -20.20
CA ILE A 236 14.09 -10.70 -20.39
C ILE A 236 15.51 -10.14 -20.22
N ASN A 237 15.97 -9.37 -21.21
CA ASN A 237 17.28 -8.71 -21.11
C ASN A 237 17.29 -7.62 -20.03
N LYS A 238 18.50 -7.12 -19.71
CA LYS A 238 18.72 -5.99 -18.80
C LYS A 238 19.27 -4.80 -19.60
N PRO A 239 18.41 -4.07 -20.34
CA PRO A 239 18.86 -3.00 -21.20
C PRO A 239 19.29 -1.79 -20.37
N VAL A 240 20.19 -0.99 -20.94
CA VAL A 240 20.52 0.34 -20.42
C VAL A 240 19.56 1.35 -21.05
N LYS A 241 19.23 2.45 -20.34
CA LYS A 241 18.43 3.55 -20.89
C LYS A 241 18.90 3.97 -22.29
N GLY A 242 18.00 3.84 -23.26
CA GLY A 242 18.25 4.08 -24.68
C GLY A 242 18.34 2.80 -25.53
N GLU A 243 18.47 1.64 -24.90
CA GLU A 243 18.35 0.32 -25.54
C GLU A 243 16.92 -0.22 -25.41
N ASP A 244 16.58 -1.18 -26.28
CA ASP A 244 15.28 -1.84 -26.25
C ASP A 244 15.22 -2.93 -25.17
N LEU A 245 14.07 -3.02 -24.50
CA LEU A 245 13.75 -4.17 -23.67
C LEU A 245 13.29 -5.33 -24.56
N ILE A 246 14.02 -6.44 -24.51
CA ILE A 246 13.79 -7.63 -25.32
C ILE A 246 13.21 -8.71 -24.44
N VAL A 247 12.03 -9.21 -24.82
CA VAL A 247 11.35 -10.35 -24.20
C VAL A 247 11.40 -11.53 -25.17
N ASN A 248 12.16 -12.55 -24.79
CA ASN A 248 12.25 -13.82 -25.51
C ASN A 248 11.36 -14.85 -24.84
N VAL A 249 10.43 -15.41 -25.61
CA VAL A 249 9.50 -16.44 -25.14
C VAL A 249 9.78 -17.74 -25.88
N THR A 250 9.90 -18.82 -25.12
CA THR A 250 10.02 -20.20 -25.63
C THR A 250 8.76 -20.97 -25.22
N ALA A 251 8.15 -21.66 -26.17
CA ALA A 251 6.95 -22.46 -26.04
C ALA A 251 7.20 -23.86 -26.65
N PRO A 252 6.27 -24.83 -26.50
CA PRO A 252 6.31 -26.08 -27.25
C PRO A 252 6.44 -25.84 -28.77
N ALA A 253 7.17 -26.70 -29.48
CA ALA A 253 7.53 -26.48 -30.89
C ALA A 253 6.32 -26.43 -31.84
N ASP A 254 5.27 -27.14 -31.47
CA ASP A 254 3.99 -27.27 -32.16
C ASP A 254 2.95 -26.22 -31.72
N ALA A 255 3.23 -25.45 -30.66
CA ALA A 255 2.36 -24.38 -30.20
C ALA A 255 2.20 -23.29 -31.28
N LYS A 256 0.96 -22.94 -31.57
CA LYS A 256 0.52 -21.89 -32.49
C LYS A 256 -0.08 -20.74 -31.71
N GLY A 257 -0.52 -19.69 -32.41
CA GLY A 257 -1.07 -18.50 -31.77
C GLY A 257 -0.03 -17.41 -31.54
N ASN A 258 -0.33 -16.48 -30.63
CA ASN A 258 0.45 -15.26 -30.45
C ASN A 258 0.92 -15.10 -29.01
N ILE A 259 2.08 -14.46 -28.86
CA ILE A 259 2.53 -13.86 -27.61
C ILE A 259 2.20 -12.38 -27.64
N THR A 260 1.54 -11.88 -26.60
CA THR A 260 1.33 -10.45 -26.34
C THR A 260 2.09 -10.06 -25.09
N VAL A 261 2.92 -9.02 -25.20
CA VAL A 261 3.64 -8.45 -24.08
C VAL A 261 3.10 -7.05 -23.80
N SER A 262 2.70 -6.78 -22.58
CA SER A 262 2.13 -5.50 -22.14
C SER A 262 3.08 -4.82 -21.14
N VAL A 263 3.46 -3.58 -21.44
CA VAL A 263 4.30 -2.73 -20.57
C VAL A 263 3.74 -1.31 -20.58
N ASN A 264 3.50 -0.72 -19.41
CA ASN A 264 2.89 0.62 -19.25
C ASN A 264 1.56 0.79 -20.00
N GLY A 265 0.75 -0.28 -20.09
CA GLY A 265 -0.55 -0.27 -20.78
C GLY A 265 -0.47 -0.27 -22.31
N LYS A 266 0.71 -0.53 -22.89
CA LYS A 266 0.89 -0.72 -24.33
C LYS A 266 1.21 -2.17 -24.64
N ASP A 267 0.50 -2.71 -25.63
CA ASP A 267 0.61 -4.11 -26.04
C ASP A 267 1.50 -4.28 -27.28
N TYR A 268 2.28 -5.35 -27.28
CA TYR A 268 3.17 -5.76 -28.35
C TYR A 268 2.92 -7.23 -28.66
N THR A 269 2.32 -7.51 -29.82
CA THR A 269 1.91 -8.87 -30.21
C THR A 269 2.74 -9.40 -31.37
N VAL A 270 3.25 -10.63 -31.24
CA VAL A 270 3.94 -11.36 -32.30
C VAL A 270 3.47 -12.82 -32.34
N PRO A 271 3.41 -13.45 -33.54
CA PRO A 271 3.08 -14.87 -33.65
C PRO A 271 4.23 -15.76 -33.17
N ILE A 272 3.90 -16.93 -32.62
CA ILE A 272 4.88 -17.99 -32.33
C ILE A 272 5.33 -18.61 -33.66
N LYS A 273 6.65 -18.76 -33.82
CA LYS A 273 7.27 -19.48 -34.93
C LYS A 273 8.27 -20.48 -34.37
N ASP A 274 8.08 -21.76 -34.68
CA ASP A 274 8.95 -22.87 -34.23
C ASP A 274 9.18 -22.86 -32.71
N GLY A 275 8.10 -22.67 -31.93
CA GLY A 275 8.14 -22.59 -30.46
C GLY A 275 8.81 -21.33 -29.90
N LYS A 276 9.03 -20.27 -30.72
CA LYS A 276 9.70 -19.05 -30.27
C LYS A 276 8.98 -17.77 -30.67
N ALA A 277 9.09 -16.77 -29.81
CA ALA A 277 8.67 -15.39 -30.05
C ALA A 277 9.66 -14.42 -29.41
N THR A 278 10.02 -13.35 -30.13
CA THR A 278 10.88 -12.28 -29.62
C THR A 278 10.19 -10.93 -29.82
N ILE A 279 10.05 -10.17 -28.73
CA ILE A 279 9.42 -8.86 -28.73
C ILE A 279 10.46 -7.81 -28.31
N SER A 280 10.57 -6.73 -29.08
CA SER A 280 11.43 -5.57 -28.78
C SER A 280 10.58 -4.37 -28.40
N ILE A 281 10.83 -3.80 -27.22
CA ILE A 281 10.07 -2.69 -26.65
C ILE A 281 11.01 -1.47 -26.53
N PRO A 282 10.90 -0.50 -27.45
CA PRO A 282 11.80 0.65 -27.48
C PRO A 282 11.37 1.78 -26.56
N ASN A 283 12.31 2.71 -26.29
CA ASN A 283 12.07 4.00 -25.63
C ASN A 283 11.54 3.94 -24.19
N LEU A 284 11.91 2.90 -23.43
CA LEU A 284 11.68 2.89 -21.98
C LEU A 284 12.70 3.80 -21.28
N GLY A 285 12.24 4.52 -20.26
CA GLY A 285 13.12 5.21 -19.33
C GLY A 285 13.88 4.21 -18.46
N ASP A 286 14.88 4.67 -17.71
CA ASP A 286 15.43 3.85 -16.64
C ASP A 286 14.39 3.63 -15.54
N GLY A 287 14.38 2.44 -14.94
CA GLY A 287 13.41 2.09 -13.91
C GLY A 287 13.01 0.62 -13.92
N ASN A 288 12.10 0.28 -13.00
CA ASN A 288 11.51 -1.05 -12.92
C ASN A 288 10.13 -1.04 -13.58
N TYR A 289 9.88 -2.05 -14.39
CA TYR A 289 8.65 -2.24 -15.14
C TYR A 289 8.06 -3.60 -14.82
N THR A 290 6.73 -3.65 -14.69
CA THR A 290 5.99 -4.91 -14.74
C THR A 290 5.73 -5.24 -16.21
N VAL A 291 6.05 -6.47 -16.59
CA VAL A 291 5.91 -7.01 -17.93
C VAL A 291 4.94 -8.17 -17.86
N ASP A 292 3.75 -7.95 -18.42
CA ASP A 292 2.72 -8.99 -18.52
C ASP A 292 2.87 -9.69 -19.87
N VAL A 293 3.01 -11.01 -19.86
CA VAL A 293 3.21 -11.85 -21.04
C VAL A 293 2.05 -12.81 -21.13
N LYS A 294 1.30 -12.72 -22.23
CA LYS A 294 0.13 -13.53 -22.52
C LYS A 294 0.33 -14.36 -23.78
N TYR A 295 0.23 -15.67 -23.62
CA TYR A 295 0.03 -16.60 -24.72
C TYR A 295 -1.47 -16.75 -25.01
N SER A 296 -1.86 -16.67 -26.28
CA SER A 296 -3.27 -16.73 -26.69
C SER A 296 -3.94 -18.09 -26.52
N GLY A 297 -3.16 -19.16 -26.31
CA GLY A 297 -3.64 -20.53 -26.52
C GLY A 297 -3.74 -20.88 -28.00
N ASP A 298 -4.02 -22.15 -28.27
CA ASP A 298 -4.38 -22.67 -29.60
C ASP A 298 -5.39 -23.83 -29.46
N ASN A 299 -5.46 -24.74 -30.45
CA ASN A 299 -6.36 -25.89 -30.37
C ASN A 299 -5.95 -26.87 -29.26
N ASN A 300 -4.65 -27.06 -29.03
CA ASN A 300 -4.08 -28.10 -28.18
C ASN A 300 -3.68 -27.56 -26.78
N TYR A 301 -3.38 -26.26 -26.70
CA TYR A 301 -2.89 -25.61 -25.50
C TYR A 301 -3.80 -24.51 -24.98
N GLU A 302 -3.97 -24.46 -23.66
CA GLU A 302 -4.71 -23.39 -22.99
C GLU A 302 -3.94 -22.05 -23.04
N PRO A 303 -4.65 -20.89 -22.96
CA PRO A 303 -4.00 -19.58 -22.81
C PRO A 303 -3.21 -19.49 -21.50
N VAL A 304 -2.02 -18.90 -21.56
CA VAL A 304 -1.14 -18.71 -20.38
C VAL A 304 -0.88 -17.23 -20.16
N GLU A 305 -0.89 -16.79 -18.90
CA GLU A 305 -0.55 -15.42 -18.52
C GLU A 305 0.50 -15.43 -17.39
N LYS A 306 1.58 -14.66 -17.57
CA LYS A 306 2.67 -14.52 -16.59
C LYS A 306 3.05 -13.05 -16.44
N SER A 307 3.25 -12.60 -15.20
CA SER A 307 3.75 -11.26 -14.91
C SER A 307 5.16 -11.34 -14.33
N LEU A 308 6.10 -10.60 -14.91
CA LEU A 308 7.49 -10.54 -14.49
C LEU A 308 7.94 -9.10 -14.24
N ASN A 309 9.02 -8.94 -13.48
CA ASN A 309 9.67 -7.65 -13.32
C ASN A 309 10.85 -7.53 -14.29
N ALA A 310 10.94 -6.40 -14.96
CA ALA A 310 12.06 -6.01 -15.80
C ALA A 310 12.69 -4.72 -15.28
N THR A 311 14.00 -4.57 -15.45
CA THR A 311 14.72 -3.36 -15.06
C THR A 311 15.45 -2.81 -16.27
N VAL A 312 15.20 -1.53 -16.57
CA VAL A 312 16.02 -0.73 -17.48
C VAL A 312 17.04 0.02 -16.63
N GLU A 313 18.32 -0.28 -16.81
CA GLU A 313 19.40 0.30 -16.02
C GLU A 313 19.69 1.75 -16.41
N LYS A 314 20.18 2.52 -15.44
CA LYS A 314 20.63 3.89 -15.71
C LYS A 314 21.83 3.89 -16.63
N ALA A 315 21.86 4.78 -17.62
CA ALA A 315 23.04 4.96 -18.47
C ALA A 315 24.23 5.59 -17.72
N ILE A 316 23.94 6.38 -16.68
CA ILE A 316 24.94 7.13 -15.92
C ILE A 316 24.66 6.97 -14.43
N ILE A 317 25.72 6.75 -13.66
CA ILE A 317 25.69 6.67 -12.21
C ILE A 317 26.43 7.89 -11.65
N VAL A 318 25.75 8.65 -10.79
CA VAL A 318 26.30 9.84 -10.13
C VAL A 318 26.50 9.55 -8.65
N SER A 319 27.75 9.46 -8.22
CA SER A 319 28.13 9.29 -6.82
C SER A 319 28.54 10.62 -6.21
N ALA A 320 27.87 11.00 -5.13
CA ALA A 320 28.09 12.23 -4.39
C ALA A 320 28.03 11.91 -2.88
N PRO A 321 29.13 11.46 -2.26
CA PRO A 321 29.13 11.11 -0.85
C PRO A 321 29.02 12.33 0.06
N ASP A 322 28.47 12.12 1.26
CA ASP A 322 28.45 13.11 2.34
C ASP A 322 29.87 13.52 2.74
N VAL A 323 30.02 14.77 3.19
CA VAL A 323 31.30 15.31 3.67
C VAL A 323 31.13 15.95 5.03
N THR A 324 31.92 15.52 6.00
CA THR A 324 32.05 16.20 7.29
C THR A 324 33.46 16.74 7.43
N LYS A 325 33.59 18.01 7.80
CA LYS A 325 34.88 18.66 8.03
C LYS A 325 34.76 19.76 9.08
N TYR A 326 35.87 20.13 9.70
CA TYR A 326 35.92 21.33 10.51
C TYR A 326 35.98 22.59 9.63
N PHE A 327 35.54 23.74 10.16
CA PHE A 327 35.63 25.02 9.47
C PHE A 327 37.08 25.29 9.03
N LYS A 328 37.26 25.66 7.75
CA LYS A 328 38.56 25.78 7.06
C LYS A 328 39.37 24.49 6.87
N GLY A 329 38.81 23.30 7.15
CA GLY A 329 39.42 22.01 6.78
C GLY A 329 39.77 21.91 5.29
N SER A 330 40.57 20.92 4.90
CA SER A 330 41.05 20.78 3.52
C SER A 330 40.11 19.98 2.59
N GLU A 331 39.13 19.31 3.16
CA GLU A 331 38.22 18.39 2.48
C GLU A 331 37.37 19.12 1.43
N ARG A 332 37.08 18.42 0.34
CA ARG A 332 36.32 18.92 -0.81
C ARG A 332 35.08 18.07 -1.00
N PHE A 333 34.03 18.66 -1.56
CA PHE A 333 32.89 17.89 -2.04
C PHE A 333 33.22 17.34 -3.42
N VAL A 334 33.36 16.02 -3.52
CA VAL A 334 33.78 15.29 -4.72
C VAL A 334 32.57 14.59 -5.31
N VAL A 335 32.41 14.70 -6.63
CA VAL A 335 31.41 13.97 -7.40
C VAL A 335 32.13 13.06 -8.39
N THR A 336 31.71 11.81 -8.47
CA THR A 336 32.20 10.84 -9.44
C THR A 336 31.06 10.41 -10.36
N VAL A 337 31.33 10.37 -11.66
CA VAL A 337 30.37 9.98 -12.70
C VAL A 337 30.92 8.79 -13.47
N THR A 338 30.16 7.70 -13.50
CA THR A 338 30.48 6.49 -14.26
C THR A 338 29.32 6.09 -15.17
N ASP A 339 29.56 5.20 -16.13
CA ASP A 339 28.48 4.44 -16.76
C ASP A 339 27.98 3.31 -15.85
N ASN A 340 27.03 2.49 -16.33
CA ASN A 340 26.50 1.34 -15.59
C ASN A 340 27.50 0.18 -15.43
N LYS A 341 28.60 0.18 -16.18
CA LYS A 341 29.69 -0.82 -16.10
C LYS A 341 30.81 -0.37 -15.16
N GLY A 342 30.70 0.83 -14.57
CA GLY A 342 31.71 1.41 -13.69
C GLY A 342 32.84 2.13 -14.43
N THR A 343 32.73 2.34 -15.74
CA THR A 343 33.70 3.12 -16.52
C THR A 343 33.55 4.59 -16.19
N TYR A 344 34.66 5.28 -15.90
CA TYR A 344 34.65 6.71 -15.61
C TYR A 344 34.28 7.56 -16.83
N LEU A 345 33.36 8.50 -16.65
CA LEU A 345 32.88 9.39 -17.72
C LEU A 345 33.50 10.78 -17.59
N SER A 346 34.45 11.10 -18.47
CA SER A 346 35.09 12.42 -18.55
C SER A 346 34.25 13.45 -19.32
N ASN A 347 34.52 14.74 -19.10
CA ASN A 347 33.85 15.88 -19.75
C ASN A 347 32.33 15.96 -19.53
N LYS A 348 31.79 15.27 -18.53
CA LYS A 348 30.39 15.39 -18.12
C LYS A 348 30.19 16.68 -17.33
N THR A 349 29.12 17.42 -17.65
CA THR A 349 28.75 18.64 -16.92
C THR A 349 28.01 18.26 -15.64
N VAL A 350 28.57 18.67 -14.50
CA VAL A 350 28.04 18.45 -13.16
C VAL A 350 27.57 19.77 -12.59
N VAL A 351 26.30 19.83 -12.22
CA VAL A 351 25.67 20.98 -11.54
C VAL A 351 25.50 20.63 -10.07
N ILE A 352 26.14 21.40 -9.18
CA ILE A 352 26.10 21.20 -7.73
C ILE A 352 25.41 22.40 -7.09
N LEU A 353 24.26 22.18 -6.47
CA LEU A 353 23.53 23.19 -5.70
C LEU A 353 23.78 22.96 -4.21
N ILE A 354 24.38 23.95 -3.53
CA ILE A 354 24.64 23.91 -2.09
C ILE A 354 24.45 25.31 -1.51
N ASN A 355 23.74 25.43 -0.38
CA ASN A 355 23.46 26.70 0.30
C ASN A 355 22.87 27.80 -0.64
N GLY A 356 22.00 27.40 -1.57
CA GLY A 356 21.39 28.30 -2.57
C GLY A 356 22.33 28.78 -3.68
N VAL A 357 23.58 28.30 -3.74
CA VAL A 357 24.55 28.64 -4.77
C VAL A 357 24.77 27.45 -5.70
N THR A 358 24.72 27.72 -7.01
CA THR A 358 24.96 26.71 -8.05
C THR A 358 26.39 26.78 -8.57
N TYR A 359 27.07 25.62 -8.57
CA TYR A 359 28.39 25.43 -9.15
C TYR A 359 28.31 24.49 -10.34
N THR A 360 28.77 24.94 -11.51
CA THR A 360 28.88 24.09 -12.70
C THR A 360 30.34 23.70 -12.91
N LYS A 361 30.60 22.40 -13.00
CA LYS A 361 31.93 21.82 -13.20
C LYS A 361 31.91 20.73 -14.28
N THR A 362 33.07 20.36 -14.78
CA THR A 362 33.23 19.23 -15.69
C THR A 362 34.05 18.13 -15.02
N THR A 363 33.74 16.87 -15.34
CA THR A 363 34.53 15.72 -14.88
C THR A 363 35.85 15.61 -15.64
N ASN A 364 36.91 15.22 -14.93
CA ASN A 364 38.23 14.94 -15.51
C ASN A 364 38.29 13.51 -16.11
N VAL A 365 39.48 13.07 -16.53
CA VAL A 365 39.74 11.72 -17.09
C VAL A 365 39.36 10.57 -16.16
N ASN A 366 39.31 10.81 -14.85
CA ASN A 366 38.89 9.83 -13.85
C ASN A 366 37.40 9.95 -13.52
N GLY A 367 36.62 10.66 -14.33
CA GLY A 367 35.18 10.85 -14.10
C GLY A 367 34.84 11.68 -12.86
N THR A 368 35.81 12.41 -12.30
CA THR A 368 35.65 13.14 -11.04
C THR A 368 35.64 14.65 -11.24
N THR A 369 34.90 15.35 -10.39
CA THR A 369 35.02 16.79 -10.22
C THR A 369 34.80 17.17 -8.75
N SER A 370 35.20 18.38 -8.36
CA SER A 370 35.03 18.80 -6.96
C SER A 370 34.92 20.30 -6.76
N ILE A 371 34.28 20.70 -5.66
CA ILE A 371 34.22 22.08 -5.19
C ILE A 371 34.87 22.22 -3.80
N ALA A 372 35.44 23.40 -3.55
CA ALA A 372 35.92 23.76 -2.22
C ALA A 372 34.73 24.13 -1.33
N LEU A 373 34.76 23.70 -0.07
CA LEU A 373 33.71 23.97 0.91
C LEU A 373 34.06 25.19 1.77
N GLY A 374 33.83 26.38 1.24
CA GLY A 374 34.06 27.67 1.89
C GLY A 374 32.86 28.19 2.69
N LEU A 375 32.11 27.29 3.34
CA LEU A 375 30.89 27.59 4.07
C LEU A 375 31.17 27.87 5.56
N ASN A 376 30.27 28.59 6.23
CA ASN A 376 30.27 28.71 7.69
C ASN A 376 29.97 27.36 8.34
N SER A 377 30.19 27.25 9.65
CA SER A 377 29.78 26.06 10.39
C SER A 377 28.26 25.87 10.31
N GLY A 378 27.83 24.63 10.13
CA GLY A 378 26.44 24.29 9.84
C GLY A 378 26.29 23.00 9.04
N VAL A 379 25.04 22.63 8.76
CA VAL A 379 24.66 21.46 7.96
C VAL A 379 23.98 21.95 6.68
N TYR A 380 24.44 21.47 5.53
CA TYR A 380 24.02 21.92 4.23
C TYR A 380 23.62 20.73 3.35
N ASN A 381 22.38 20.76 2.84
CA ASN A 381 21.96 19.80 1.82
C ASN A 381 22.58 20.18 0.47
N VAL A 382 22.96 19.16 -0.28
CA VAL A 382 23.55 19.28 -1.61
C VAL A 382 22.72 18.46 -2.59
N THR A 383 22.40 19.08 -3.72
CA THR A 383 21.82 18.39 -4.87
C THR A 383 22.80 18.46 -6.02
N VAL A 384 23.11 17.31 -6.59
CA VAL A 384 24.01 17.15 -7.74
C VAL A 384 23.18 16.68 -8.92
N THR A 385 23.36 17.31 -10.06
CA THR A 385 22.69 16.94 -11.32
C THR A 385 23.71 16.77 -12.42
N VAL A 386 23.64 15.64 -13.14
CA VAL A 386 24.45 15.35 -14.32
C VAL A 386 23.52 14.83 -15.40
N ASP A 387 23.48 15.50 -16.55
CA ASP A 387 22.46 15.28 -17.57
C ASP A 387 21.04 15.38 -16.94
N ASN A 388 20.32 14.26 -16.79
CA ASN A 388 19.02 14.19 -16.12
C ASN A 388 19.04 13.38 -14.80
N GLU A 389 20.21 12.92 -14.37
CA GLU A 389 20.38 12.13 -13.16
C GLU A 389 20.67 13.03 -11.95
N THR A 390 19.97 12.80 -10.85
CA THR A 390 20.16 13.55 -9.60
C THR A 390 20.71 12.67 -8.49
N SER A 391 21.61 13.21 -7.69
CA SER A 391 22.13 12.60 -6.46
C SER A 391 22.12 13.64 -5.34
N ASN A 392 21.81 13.23 -4.11
CA ASN A 392 21.75 14.13 -2.96
C ASN A 392 22.81 13.73 -1.93
N ALA A 393 23.35 14.74 -1.24
CA ALA A 393 24.35 14.55 -0.19
C ALA A 393 24.16 15.59 0.91
N VAL A 394 24.84 15.39 2.04
CA VAL A 394 24.91 16.32 3.16
C VAL A 394 26.35 16.73 3.40
N VAL A 395 26.57 18.04 3.49
CA VAL A 395 27.84 18.63 3.90
C VAL A 395 27.69 19.20 5.31
N THR A 396 28.49 18.70 6.25
CA THR A 396 28.55 19.19 7.63
C THR A 396 29.88 19.91 7.87
N ILE A 397 29.80 21.20 8.19
CA ILE A 397 30.92 22.01 8.61
C ILE A 397 30.87 22.14 10.14
N LEU A 398 31.72 21.39 10.84
CA LEU A 398 31.85 21.43 12.29
C LEU A 398 32.53 22.75 12.72
N SER A 399 32.03 23.35 13.79
CA SER A 399 32.64 24.55 14.35
C SER A 399 33.98 24.23 15.02
N THR A 400 34.89 25.18 14.95
CA THR A 400 36.21 25.19 15.59
C THR A 400 36.26 26.13 16.79
N VAL A 401 35.15 26.79 17.12
CA VAL A 401 35.00 27.60 18.32
C VAL A 401 33.61 27.40 18.92
N ASN A 402 33.56 26.85 20.13
CA ASN A 402 32.30 26.52 20.79
C ASN A 402 32.21 27.19 22.15
N GLY A 403 31.21 28.04 22.32
CA GLY A 403 30.82 28.64 23.59
C GLY A 403 29.33 28.49 23.84
N THR A 404 28.90 28.83 25.06
CA THR A 404 27.49 28.76 25.46
C THR A 404 27.04 30.06 26.10
N ASP A 405 25.73 30.31 26.06
CA ASP A 405 25.13 31.46 26.72
C ASP A 405 25.31 31.37 28.24
N VAL A 406 25.55 32.51 28.89
CA VAL A 406 25.84 32.56 30.33
C VAL A 406 24.89 33.51 31.05
N VAL A 407 24.31 33.03 32.14
CA VAL A 407 23.57 33.84 33.09
C VAL A 407 24.39 33.99 34.37
N LYS A 408 24.58 35.22 34.82
CA LYS A 408 25.44 35.57 35.94
C LYS A 408 24.74 36.57 36.87
N VAL A 409 24.69 36.31 38.17
CA VAL A 409 24.31 37.33 39.14
C VAL A 409 25.45 38.33 39.28
N TYR A 410 25.14 39.62 39.30
CA TYR A 410 26.11 40.72 39.34
C TYR A 410 27.21 40.47 40.39
N ARG A 411 28.47 40.41 39.94
CA ARG A 411 29.67 40.13 40.75
C ARG A 411 29.74 38.77 41.48
N ASN A 412 28.94 37.76 41.14
CA ASN A 412 29.13 36.40 41.69
C ASN A 412 30.38 35.70 41.06
N GLY A 413 30.57 34.39 41.27
CA GLY A 413 31.71 33.62 40.73
C GLY A 413 31.63 33.16 39.27
N THR A 414 30.48 33.24 38.59
CA THR A 414 30.27 32.67 37.24
C THR A 414 31.22 33.27 36.18
N GLN A 415 31.80 32.42 35.32
CA GLN A 415 32.74 32.78 34.26
C GLN A 415 32.23 32.26 32.90
N TYR A 416 32.75 32.81 31.80
CA TYR A 416 32.48 32.32 30.45
C TYR A 416 33.61 31.39 29.99
N TYR A 417 33.25 30.36 29.22
CA TYR A 417 34.16 29.37 28.68
C TYR A 417 33.87 29.13 27.21
N ALA A 418 34.93 28.94 26.43
CA ALA A 418 34.84 28.44 25.06
C ALA A 418 35.99 27.49 24.75
N THR A 419 35.76 26.51 23.89
CA THR A 419 36.77 25.60 23.36
C THR A 419 37.15 25.99 21.94
N PHE A 420 38.40 25.74 21.58
CA PHE A 420 38.98 26.13 20.29
C PHE A 420 39.75 24.97 19.67
N ARG A 421 39.55 24.75 18.37
CA ARG A 421 40.20 23.70 17.57
C ARG A 421 40.89 24.28 16.33
N ASP A 422 41.82 23.54 15.73
CA ASP A 422 42.35 23.85 14.39
C ASP A 422 41.42 23.34 13.27
N SER A 423 41.84 23.50 12.01
CA SER A 423 41.09 23.06 10.83
C SER A 423 41.02 21.53 10.69
N GLU A 424 41.85 20.80 11.42
CA GLU A 424 41.90 19.34 11.46
C GLU A 424 41.10 18.77 12.63
N GLY A 425 40.56 19.63 13.50
CA GLY A 425 39.74 19.26 14.65
C GLY A 425 40.51 19.00 15.95
N ASN A 426 41.83 19.20 15.96
CA ASN A 426 42.60 19.08 17.19
C ASN A 426 42.40 20.30 18.06
N TYR A 427 42.36 20.11 19.37
CA TYR A 427 42.34 21.24 20.30
C TYR A 427 43.60 22.10 20.14
N LEU A 428 43.40 23.41 20.15
CA LEU A 428 44.52 24.34 20.14
C LEU A 428 45.36 24.17 21.42
N LYS A 429 46.68 24.27 21.27
CA LYS A 429 47.65 23.96 22.33
C LYS A 429 47.56 24.94 23.50
N GLU A 430 47.92 24.46 24.69
CA GLU A 430 48.08 25.29 25.88
C GLU A 430 48.96 26.53 25.59
N GLY A 431 48.57 27.67 26.16
CA GLY A 431 49.28 28.94 25.97
C GLY A 431 48.91 29.70 24.69
N THR A 432 48.19 29.09 23.76
CA THR A 432 47.66 29.78 22.56
C THR A 432 46.78 30.95 22.97
N VAL A 433 47.03 32.14 22.39
CA VAL A 433 46.25 33.34 22.67
C VAL A 433 45.01 33.38 21.78
N VAL A 434 43.83 33.39 22.40
CA VAL A 434 42.53 33.56 21.77
C VAL A 434 41.92 34.91 22.16
N LYS A 435 40.92 35.36 21.39
CA LYS A 435 40.29 36.67 21.57
C LYS A 435 38.81 36.53 21.86
N PHE A 436 38.32 37.37 22.77
CA PHE A 436 36.90 37.57 23.04
C PHE A 436 36.57 39.05 22.83
N ASN A 437 35.45 39.33 22.18
CA ASN A 437 34.92 40.69 22.04
C ASN A 437 33.61 40.81 22.82
N ILE A 438 33.49 41.84 23.66
CA ILE A 438 32.23 42.19 24.33
C ILE A 438 32.03 43.69 24.14
N ASN A 439 30.93 44.10 23.51
CA ASN A 439 30.62 45.51 23.22
C ASN A 439 31.78 46.30 22.57
N GLY A 440 32.54 45.67 21.67
CA GLY A 440 33.66 46.30 20.97
C GLY A 440 34.97 46.35 21.76
N VAL A 441 34.99 45.85 23.00
CA VAL A 441 36.21 45.70 23.81
C VAL A 441 36.79 44.30 23.61
N MET A 442 38.06 44.26 23.21
CA MET A 442 38.80 43.03 22.97
C MET A 442 39.53 42.55 24.23
N TYR A 443 39.37 41.26 24.53
CA TYR A 443 40.04 40.56 25.62
C TYR A 443 40.87 39.41 25.08
N GLU A 444 42.17 39.41 25.40
CA GLU A 444 43.07 38.29 25.08
C GLU A 444 43.13 37.31 26.25
N ARG A 445 42.98 36.02 25.96
CA ARG A 445 43.08 34.93 26.95
C ARG A 445 43.93 33.82 26.38
N LYS A 446 44.59 33.08 27.27
CA LYS A 446 45.36 31.89 26.90
C LYS A 446 44.53 30.64 27.14
N ILE A 447 44.69 29.67 26.25
CA ILE A 447 44.18 28.32 26.47
C ILE A 447 44.90 27.69 27.66
N SER A 448 44.15 26.98 28.49
CA SER A 448 44.63 26.27 29.66
C SER A 448 44.34 24.77 29.52
N GLY A 449 45.35 23.94 29.78
CA GLY A 449 45.24 22.49 29.63
C GLY A 449 45.17 22.03 28.17
N SER A 450 44.74 20.78 27.97
CA SER A 450 44.76 20.08 26.67
C SER A 450 43.44 20.12 25.88
N GLU A 451 42.37 20.68 26.45
CA GLU A 451 41.02 20.67 25.85
C GLU A 451 40.69 21.93 25.04
N GLY A 452 41.71 22.71 24.66
CA GLY A 452 41.49 23.94 23.88
C GLY A 452 40.65 24.98 24.62
N LEU A 453 40.51 24.87 25.95
CA LEU A 453 39.60 25.66 26.76
C LEU A 453 40.22 27.02 27.11
N ALA A 454 39.49 28.10 26.85
CA ALA A 454 39.83 29.43 27.34
C ALA A 454 38.69 30.02 28.17
N LYS A 455 39.08 30.77 29.20
CA LYS A 455 38.19 31.29 30.24
C LYS A 455 38.20 32.81 30.25
N LEU A 456 37.03 33.42 30.37
CA LEU A 456 36.85 34.86 30.51
C LEU A 456 36.07 35.22 31.77
N ASN A 457 36.68 36.05 32.62
CA ASN A 457 36.01 36.68 33.76
C ASN A 457 35.03 37.76 33.26
N LEU A 458 33.79 37.72 33.77
CA LEU A 458 32.71 38.61 33.37
C LEU A 458 32.53 39.75 34.39
N ASN A 459 33.35 40.80 34.25
CA ASN A 459 33.29 42.01 35.09
C ASN A 459 32.41 43.09 34.44
N LEU A 460 31.15 42.74 34.16
CA LEU A 460 30.21 43.57 33.41
C LEU A 460 29.16 44.20 34.34
N GLY A 461 28.59 45.32 33.90
CA GLY A 461 27.39 45.90 34.50
C GLY A 461 26.19 44.95 34.38
N GLN A 462 25.09 45.26 35.07
CA GLN A 462 23.84 44.54 34.88
C GLN A 462 23.28 44.81 33.46
N GLY A 463 22.73 43.80 32.81
CA GLY A 463 22.21 43.87 31.44
C GLY A 463 22.53 42.63 30.60
N THR A 464 22.17 42.70 29.31
CA THR A 464 22.45 41.64 28.33
C THR A 464 23.50 42.11 27.33
N TYR A 465 24.45 41.23 27.03
CA TYR A 465 25.60 41.50 26.17
C TYR A 465 25.75 40.38 25.14
N VAL A 466 26.26 40.71 23.95
CA VAL A 466 26.74 39.71 22.98
C VAL A 466 28.25 39.57 23.15
N LEU A 467 28.71 38.37 23.44
CA LEU A 467 30.12 38.00 23.51
C LEU A 467 30.48 37.22 22.25
N THR A 468 31.54 37.63 21.56
CA THR A 468 32.07 36.90 20.40
C THR A 468 33.44 36.29 20.73
N ALA A 469 33.52 34.96 20.74
CA ALA A 469 34.77 34.21 20.82
C ALA A 469 35.37 34.06 19.41
N MET A 470 36.66 34.30 19.25
CA MET A 470 37.34 34.35 17.96
C MET A 470 38.50 33.36 17.93
N ASN A 471 38.45 32.41 16.99
CA ASN A 471 39.50 31.43 16.80
C ASN A 471 40.67 32.05 15.99
N PRO A 472 41.90 32.11 16.54
CA PRO A 472 43.02 32.76 15.87
C PRO A 472 43.55 31.97 14.66
N VAL A 473 43.32 30.65 14.60
CA VAL A 473 43.83 29.76 13.55
C VAL A 473 42.88 29.76 12.36
N THR A 474 41.61 29.46 12.60
CA THR A 474 40.60 29.31 11.53
C THR A 474 39.89 30.62 11.20
N ARG A 475 40.00 31.64 12.07
CA ARG A 475 39.26 32.92 12.02
C ARG A 475 37.75 32.77 12.16
N GLU A 476 37.27 31.62 12.62
CA GLU A 476 35.86 31.43 12.96
C GLU A 476 35.49 32.22 14.21
N ASN A 477 34.25 32.72 14.23
CA ASN A 477 33.68 33.43 15.38
C ASN A 477 32.44 32.67 15.88
N ALA A 478 32.32 32.53 17.20
CA ALA A 478 31.09 32.09 17.85
C ALA A 478 30.54 33.22 18.73
N ALA A 479 29.25 33.48 18.64
CA ALA A 479 28.55 34.48 19.44
C ALA A 479 27.66 33.82 20.48
N ASN A 480 27.68 34.33 21.70
CA ASN A 480 26.88 33.87 22.82
C ASN A 480 26.30 35.06 23.60
N ASN A 481 25.11 34.88 24.16
CA ASN A 481 24.46 35.88 25.00
C ASN A 481 24.95 35.77 26.45
N ILE A 482 25.34 36.90 27.02
CA ILE A 482 25.76 37.01 28.41
C ILE A 482 24.75 37.91 29.15
N THR A 483 24.04 37.35 30.12
CA THR A 483 23.06 38.08 30.92
C THR A 483 23.58 38.27 32.34
N ILE A 484 23.75 39.52 32.75
CA ILE A 484 24.14 39.91 34.10
C ILE A 484 22.90 40.39 34.86
N ILE A 485 22.40 39.54 35.76
CA ILE A 485 21.21 39.80 36.57
C ILE A 485 21.59 40.74 37.73
N SER A 486 20.77 41.77 37.95
CA SER A 486 20.90 42.64 39.13
C SER A 486 20.69 41.85 40.41
N ARG A 487 21.42 42.18 41.49
CA ARG A 487 21.11 41.63 42.82
C ARG A 487 19.86 42.21 43.45
N LEU A 488 19.37 43.31 42.89
CA LEU A 488 18.24 44.07 43.37
C LEU A 488 17.14 44.00 42.32
N ILE A 489 16.18 43.12 42.53
CA ILE A 489 15.08 42.84 41.60
C ILE A 489 13.74 43.25 42.21
N GLU A 490 12.66 43.18 41.43
CA GLU A 490 11.29 43.52 41.88
C GLU A 490 11.19 44.93 42.51
N ASN A 491 11.90 45.90 41.92
CA ASN A 491 11.78 47.32 42.25
C ASN A 491 11.08 48.06 41.10
N SER A 492 10.40 49.15 41.43
CA SER A 492 9.64 49.94 40.46
C SER A 492 9.50 51.40 40.92
N ASP A 493 9.18 52.27 39.96
CA ASP A 493 8.85 53.67 40.20
C ASP A 493 7.55 53.77 41.02
N ILE A 494 7.46 54.77 41.91
CA ILE A 494 6.29 54.97 42.78
C ILE A 494 5.74 56.37 42.61
N THR A 495 4.42 56.47 42.42
CA THR A 495 3.67 57.72 42.59
C THR A 495 2.69 57.56 43.74
N LYS A 496 2.73 58.45 44.74
CA LYS A 496 1.85 58.40 45.92
C LYS A 496 1.52 59.81 46.44
N TYR A 497 0.41 59.97 47.14
CA TYR A 497 0.11 61.20 47.88
C TYR A 497 0.96 61.32 49.16
N TYR A 498 1.22 62.55 49.59
CA TYR A 498 1.91 62.83 50.85
C TYR A 498 1.25 62.08 52.03
N LYS A 499 2.07 61.39 52.85
CA LYS A 499 1.65 60.53 53.97
C LYS A 499 0.78 59.29 53.63
N ASN A 500 0.67 58.90 52.36
CA ASN A 500 0.11 57.60 51.98
C ASN A 500 0.99 56.43 52.51
N ALA A 501 0.42 55.24 52.76
CA ALA A 501 1.11 54.10 53.36
C ALA A 501 2.08 53.34 52.41
N THR A 502 2.06 53.60 51.10
CA THR A 502 2.92 52.90 50.12
C THR A 502 4.40 53.08 50.44
N GLN A 503 5.12 51.96 50.45
CA GLN A 503 6.55 51.84 50.72
C GLN A 503 7.31 51.54 49.43
N TYR A 504 8.57 51.92 49.40
CA TYR A 504 9.49 51.41 48.39
C TYR A 504 10.04 50.06 48.83
N THR A 505 10.06 49.09 47.92
CA THR A 505 10.55 47.73 48.19
C THR A 505 11.55 47.29 47.14
N VAL A 506 12.51 46.50 47.56
CA VAL A 506 13.41 45.78 46.66
C VAL A 506 13.61 44.37 47.17
N LYS A 507 13.64 43.40 46.26
CA LYS A 507 13.98 42.01 46.57
C LYS A 507 15.45 41.76 46.25
N VAL A 508 16.15 41.16 47.19
CA VAL A 508 17.58 40.92 47.11
C VAL A 508 17.83 39.46 46.80
N ILE A 509 18.71 39.17 45.83
CA ILE A 509 19.13 37.82 45.47
C ILE A 509 20.62 37.54 45.78
N GLY A 510 20.89 36.29 46.15
CA GLY A 510 22.20 35.74 46.45
C GLY A 510 22.99 35.35 45.19
N ASP A 511 24.17 34.76 45.41
CA ASP A 511 25.08 34.36 44.32
C ASP A 511 24.52 33.21 43.46
N ASP A 512 23.62 32.42 44.04
CA ASP A 512 22.88 31.32 43.44
C ASP A 512 21.64 31.79 42.64
N GLY A 513 21.32 33.09 42.68
CA GLY A 513 20.14 33.66 42.03
C GLY A 513 18.85 33.57 42.84
N ASN A 514 18.89 32.96 44.03
CA ASN A 514 17.72 32.86 44.89
C ASN A 514 17.58 34.07 45.82
N PRO A 515 16.38 34.36 46.35
CA PRO A 515 16.19 35.41 47.35
C PRO A 515 17.06 35.14 48.59
N VAL A 516 17.70 36.18 49.10
CA VAL A 516 18.46 36.06 50.36
C VAL A 516 17.52 35.91 51.55
N GLY A 517 18.03 35.38 52.66
CA GLY A 517 17.30 35.30 53.93
C GLY A 517 17.12 36.66 54.62
N ALA A 518 16.58 36.62 55.85
CA ALA A 518 16.43 37.81 56.67
C ALA A 518 17.77 38.36 57.18
N GLY A 519 17.87 39.67 57.33
CA GLY A 519 19.00 40.34 57.99
C GLY A 519 20.06 40.94 57.07
N GLU A 520 19.98 40.74 55.75
CA GLU A 520 20.91 41.37 54.80
C GLU A 520 20.62 42.89 54.71
N THR A 521 21.66 43.71 54.77
CA THR A 521 21.51 45.17 54.79
C THR A 521 21.53 45.76 53.38
N VAL A 522 20.46 46.44 53.01
CA VAL A 522 20.32 47.26 51.80
C VAL A 522 20.36 48.74 52.20
N THR A 523 21.14 49.52 51.48
CA THR A 523 21.22 50.98 51.69
C THR A 523 20.40 51.69 50.63
N PHE A 524 19.42 52.48 51.04
CA PHE A 524 18.66 53.36 50.15
C PHE A 524 19.16 54.79 50.27
N ASN A 525 19.42 55.45 49.16
CA ASN A 525 19.77 56.86 49.09
C ASN A 525 18.63 57.66 48.45
N ILE A 526 18.18 58.72 49.13
CA ILE A 526 17.27 59.73 48.57
C ILE A 526 17.86 61.11 48.89
N ASN A 527 18.13 61.93 47.86
CA ASN A 527 18.69 63.28 47.99
C ASN A 527 19.97 63.38 48.87
N GLY A 528 20.82 62.35 48.84
CA GLY A 528 22.06 62.31 49.62
C GLY A 528 21.90 61.78 51.05
N VAL A 529 20.67 61.47 51.49
CA VAL A 529 20.40 60.87 52.80
C VAL A 529 20.33 59.35 52.69
N MET A 530 21.09 58.65 53.53
CA MET A 530 21.24 57.20 53.51
C MET A 530 20.35 56.51 54.55
N TYR A 531 19.62 55.48 54.12
CA TYR A 531 18.74 54.67 54.95
C TYR A 531 19.11 53.18 54.83
N ASN A 532 19.68 52.62 55.90
CA ASN A 532 19.96 51.17 55.97
C ASN A 532 18.71 50.41 56.39
N ARG A 533 18.36 49.36 55.63
CA ARG A 533 17.19 48.49 55.88
C ARG A 533 17.59 47.03 55.73
N GLN A 534 17.07 46.18 56.60
CA GLN A 534 17.32 44.74 56.54
C GLN A 534 16.24 44.03 55.72
N THR A 535 16.63 42.96 55.03
CA THR A 535 15.70 42.06 54.35
C THR A 535 14.87 41.26 55.36
N ASN A 536 13.65 40.92 54.97
CA ASN A 536 12.85 39.90 55.66
C ASN A 536 13.21 38.48 55.17
N ALA A 537 12.51 37.45 55.66
CA ALA A 537 12.74 36.05 55.29
C ALA A 537 12.54 35.75 53.78
N SER A 538 11.84 36.62 53.06
CA SER A 538 11.64 36.52 51.61
C SER A 538 12.66 37.35 50.80
N GLY A 539 13.69 37.90 51.45
CA GLY A 539 14.73 38.72 50.82
C GLY A 539 14.29 40.14 50.49
N ILE A 540 13.17 40.62 51.03
CA ILE A 540 12.62 41.95 50.70
C ILE A 540 13.06 42.97 51.74
N ALA A 541 13.73 44.04 51.29
CA ALA A 541 14.01 45.24 52.09
C ALA A 541 12.98 46.33 51.75
N LYS A 542 12.49 47.05 52.78
CA LYS A 542 11.41 48.05 52.63
C LYS A 542 11.78 49.40 53.24
N LEU A 543 11.39 50.49 52.57
CA LEU A 543 11.57 51.87 53.04
C LEU A 543 10.25 52.65 53.03
N ASN A 544 9.90 53.23 54.17
CA ASN A 544 8.81 54.20 54.29
C ASN A 544 9.19 55.51 53.60
N LEU A 545 8.30 56.03 52.75
CA LEU A 545 8.49 57.28 52.01
C LEU A 545 7.71 58.43 52.67
N ASN A 546 8.36 59.11 53.63
CA ASN A 546 7.83 60.27 54.36
C ASN A 546 8.48 61.57 53.86
N LEU A 547 8.48 61.78 52.55
CA LEU A 547 9.09 62.94 51.89
C LEU A 547 8.02 64.01 51.60
N PRO A 548 8.35 65.32 51.58
CA PRO A 548 7.46 66.36 51.06
C PRO A 548 6.99 66.10 49.62
N ALA A 549 6.01 66.86 49.15
CA ALA A 549 5.59 66.78 47.75
C ALA A 549 6.75 67.19 46.81
N GLY A 550 6.95 66.42 45.74
CA GLY A 550 8.06 66.60 44.82
C GLY A 550 8.42 65.33 44.05
N ASP A 551 9.38 65.46 43.15
CA ASP A 551 9.98 64.36 42.38
C ASP A 551 11.35 64.02 42.96
N TYR A 552 11.60 62.73 43.18
CA TYR A 552 12.80 62.20 43.80
C TYR A 552 13.34 61.01 43.01
N ILE A 553 14.64 60.74 43.16
CA ILE A 553 15.26 59.49 42.73
C ILE A 553 15.67 58.74 43.99
N ILE A 554 15.19 57.50 44.13
CA ILE A 554 15.71 56.57 45.14
C ILE A 554 16.73 55.66 44.48
N THR A 555 17.88 55.47 45.11
CA THR A 555 18.88 54.47 44.71
C THR A 555 19.00 53.43 45.79
N GLY A 556 18.72 52.17 45.48
CA GLY A 556 19.00 51.02 46.34
C GLY A 556 20.38 50.44 46.05
N GLU A 557 21.14 50.12 47.08
CA GLU A 557 22.47 49.54 46.98
C GLU A 557 22.64 48.28 47.86
N TYR A 558 23.18 47.22 47.26
CA TYR A 558 23.55 45.97 47.94
C TYR A 558 24.77 45.34 47.26
N LYS A 559 25.85 45.08 48.02
CA LYS A 559 27.13 44.51 47.51
C LYS A 559 27.65 45.25 46.25
N ASN A 560 27.58 46.59 46.26
CA ASN A 560 27.90 47.50 45.15
C ASN A 560 26.99 47.40 43.90
N CYS A 561 25.94 46.57 43.93
CA CYS A 561 24.89 46.57 42.93
C CYS A 561 23.94 47.72 43.23
N LYS A 562 23.62 48.55 42.22
CA LYS A 562 22.76 49.71 42.36
C LYS A 562 21.58 49.64 41.40
N VAL A 563 20.39 49.95 41.90
CA VAL A 563 19.19 50.18 41.09
C VAL A 563 18.60 51.53 41.47
N SER A 564 17.99 52.22 40.52
CA SER A 564 17.36 53.51 40.78
C SER A 564 15.95 53.54 40.23
N ASN A 565 15.05 54.15 40.99
CA ASN A 565 13.65 54.34 40.63
C ASN A 565 13.21 55.77 40.90
N LYS A 566 12.22 56.24 40.15
CA LYS A 566 11.60 57.55 40.33
C LYS A 566 10.52 57.46 41.39
N ILE A 567 10.54 58.40 42.34
CA ILE A 567 9.54 58.52 43.41
C ILE A 567 8.87 59.89 43.28
N LYS A 568 7.56 59.90 43.01
CA LYS A 568 6.75 61.11 42.91
C LYS A 568 5.79 61.20 44.08
N ILE A 569 5.94 62.24 44.90
CA ILE A 569 5.04 62.54 46.00
C ILE A 569 4.10 63.66 45.58
N LEU A 570 2.82 63.33 45.44
CA LEU A 570 1.76 64.28 45.11
C LEU A 570 1.34 65.07 46.37
N PRO A 571 1.07 66.38 46.25
CA PRO A 571 0.56 67.16 47.37
C PRO A 571 -0.87 66.72 47.73
N VAL A 572 -1.17 66.72 49.03
CA VAL A 572 -2.54 66.50 49.54
C VAL A 572 -3.31 67.81 49.69
N LEU A 573 -2.61 68.94 49.74
CA LEU A 573 -3.17 70.27 49.93
C LEU A 573 -2.82 71.14 48.73
N SER A 574 -3.81 71.79 48.14
CA SER A 574 -3.64 72.67 46.97
C SER A 574 -4.54 73.89 47.09
N ALA A 575 -4.11 75.02 46.55
CA ALA A 575 -4.92 76.23 46.47
C ALA A 575 -4.41 77.10 45.31
N LYS A 576 -5.24 78.05 44.88
CA LYS A 576 -4.89 79.01 43.84
C LYS A 576 -4.80 80.40 44.44
N ASP A 577 -3.94 81.22 43.85
CA ASP A 577 -3.92 82.65 44.12
C ASP A 577 -5.27 83.26 43.75
N ILE A 578 -5.68 84.28 44.50
CA ILE A 578 -6.94 84.99 44.25
C ILE A 578 -6.69 86.48 44.05
N SER A 579 -7.47 87.09 43.17
CA SER A 579 -7.56 88.53 43.00
C SER A 579 -9.00 88.96 43.22
N MET A 580 -9.21 89.99 44.05
CA MET A 580 -10.54 90.44 44.46
C MET A 580 -10.58 91.98 44.61
N LYS A 581 -11.78 92.55 44.67
CA LYS A 581 -12.01 93.95 45.08
C LYS A 581 -12.28 94.04 46.58
N TYR A 582 -11.99 95.19 47.17
CA TYR A 582 -12.26 95.42 48.59
C TYR A 582 -13.75 95.16 48.90
N ARG A 583 -14.00 94.18 49.79
CA ARG A 583 -15.34 93.73 50.23
C ARG A 583 -16.25 93.12 49.13
N ASP A 584 -15.70 92.50 48.09
CA ASP A 584 -16.52 91.84 47.06
C ASP A 584 -17.11 90.46 47.45
N GLY A 585 -16.73 89.93 48.62
CA GLY A 585 -17.22 88.65 49.14
C GLY A 585 -16.44 87.41 48.70
N SER A 586 -15.37 87.58 47.92
CA SER A 586 -14.48 86.48 47.50
C SER A 586 -13.86 85.77 48.70
N LYS A 587 -13.67 84.45 48.55
CA LYS A 587 -13.09 83.58 49.58
C LYS A 587 -11.80 82.95 49.05
N PHE A 588 -10.81 82.83 49.91
CA PHE A 588 -9.67 81.98 49.63
C PHE A 588 -10.06 80.51 49.88
N VAL A 589 -9.75 79.64 48.92
CA VAL A 589 -10.15 78.23 48.95
C VAL A 589 -8.92 77.35 48.85
N ALA A 590 -8.72 76.50 49.86
CA ALA A 590 -7.78 75.39 49.80
C ALA A 590 -8.53 74.08 49.66
N THR A 591 -8.11 73.26 48.70
CA THR A 591 -8.62 71.92 48.45
C THR A 591 -7.69 70.89 49.08
N LEU A 592 -8.26 70.01 49.88
CA LEU A 592 -7.59 68.90 50.54
C LEU A 592 -8.10 67.57 49.99
N VAL A 593 -7.16 66.68 49.68
CA VAL A 593 -7.42 65.30 49.30
C VAL A 593 -6.82 64.31 50.30
N ASP A 594 -7.36 63.09 50.33
CA ASP A 594 -6.86 61.99 51.16
C ASP A 594 -5.62 61.34 50.53
N GLY A 595 -5.12 60.27 51.16
CA GLY A 595 -3.95 59.53 50.67
C GLY A 595 -4.15 58.83 49.32
N GLN A 596 -5.37 58.89 48.76
CA GLN A 596 -5.78 58.27 47.50
C GLN A 596 -6.19 59.34 46.46
N GLY A 597 -6.13 60.62 46.82
CA GLY A 597 -6.50 61.73 45.93
C GLY A 597 -7.98 62.06 45.92
N LYS A 598 -8.79 61.49 46.82
CA LYS A 598 -10.22 61.83 46.94
C LYS A 598 -10.42 63.01 47.87
N PRO A 599 -11.47 63.82 47.70
CA PRO A 599 -11.79 64.91 48.62
C PRO A 599 -11.79 64.49 50.09
N PHE A 600 -11.03 65.17 50.95
CA PHE A 600 -10.92 64.81 52.36
C PHE A 600 -11.75 65.74 53.24
N ALA A 601 -13.02 65.40 53.40
CA ALA A 601 -13.99 66.18 54.17
C ALA A 601 -13.77 66.09 55.69
N GLY A 602 -14.26 67.10 56.42
CA GLY A 602 -14.24 67.13 57.89
C GLY A 602 -12.87 67.40 58.51
N GLN A 603 -11.87 67.72 57.70
CA GLN A 603 -10.50 67.97 58.15
C GLN A 603 -10.26 69.46 58.41
N THR A 604 -9.46 69.78 59.41
CA THR A 604 -9.12 71.18 59.73
C THR A 604 -7.88 71.62 58.96
N VAL A 605 -8.06 72.59 58.06
CA VAL A 605 -6.98 73.34 57.39
C VAL A 605 -6.76 74.64 58.14
N GLN A 606 -5.51 74.92 58.50
CA GLN A 606 -5.11 76.17 59.13
C GLN A 606 -4.61 77.14 58.05
N PHE A 607 -5.18 78.34 58.01
CA PHE A 607 -4.72 79.45 57.19
C PHE A 607 -3.94 80.45 58.05
N ASN A 608 -2.79 80.93 57.59
CA ASN A 608 -2.06 82.03 58.19
C ASN A 608 -1.95 83.17 57.18
N VAL A 609 -2.45 84.35 57.54
CA VAL A 609 -2.31 85.58 56.74
C VAL A 609 -1.91 86.73 57.67
N ASN A 610 -0.82 87.42 57.35
CA ASN A 610 -0.21 88.48 58.19
C ASN A 610 0.06 88.08 59.66
N GLY A 611 0.41 86.82 59.92
CA GLY A 611 0.69 86.34 61.28
C GLY A 611 -0.56 85.97 62.09
N VAL A 612 -1.75 86.06 61.52
CA VAL A 612 -3.01 85.66 62.15
C VAL A 612 -3.48 84.32 61.60
N PHE A 613 -3.81 83.40 62.49
CA PHE A 613 -4.19 82.03 62.17
C PHE A 613 -5.70 81.81 62.19
N TYR A 614 -6.23 81.13 61.17
CA TYR A 614 -7.63 80.79 61.00
C TYR A 614 -7.80 79.32 60.68
N ASN A 615 -8.52 78.58 61.53
CA ASN A 615 -8.86 77.17 61.26
C ASN A 615 -10.19 77.09 60.50
N ARG A 616 -10.23 76.29 59.42
CA ARG A 616 -11.43 76.03 58.64
C ARG A 616 -11.55 74.54 58.35
N VAL A 617 -12.77 74.03 58.46
CA VAL A 617 -13.08 72.63 58.20
C VAL A 617 -13.41 72.45 56.72
N THR A 618 -12.88 71.40 56.10
CA THR A 618 -13.16 71.04 54.71
C THR A 618 -14.59 70.51 54.56
N ASP A 619 -15.28 70.97 53.51
CA ASP A 619 -16.60 70.46 53.14
C ASP A 619 -16.53 69.10 52.42
N SER A 620 -17.68 68.58 51.96
CA SER A 620 -17.76 67.30 51.23
C SER A 620 -16.95 67.27 49.94
N SER A 621 -16.61 68.44 49.38
CA SER A 621 -15.73 68.59 48.21
C SER A 621 -14.25 68.73 48.60
N GLY A 622 -13.93 68.57 49.89
CA GLY A 622 -12.57 68.68 50.42
C GLY A 622 -12.09 70.14 50.52
N GLN A 623 -12.99 71.13 50.42
CA GLN A 623 -12.59 72.53 50.37
C GLN A 623 -12.74 73.22 51.72
N ALA A 624 -11.66 73.82 52.21
CA ALA A 624 -11.67 74.76 53.33
C ALA A 624 -11.69 76.19 52.78
N LYS A 625 -12.63 77.01 53.26
CA LYS A 625 -12.91 78.35 52.70
C LYS A 625 -12.72 79.44 53.76
N LEU A 626 -11.88 80.43 53.47
CA LEU A 626 -11.63 81.59 54.34
C LEU A 626 -12.19 82.86 53.68
N ASN A 627 -13.10 83.55 54.38
CA ASN A 627 -13.56 84.89 53.96
C ASN A 627 -12.41 85.90 54.10
N ILE A 628 -12.21 86.74 53.10
CA ILE A 628 -11.14 87.74 53.10
C ILE A 628 -11.73 89.14 53.32
N ASN A 629 -11.24 89.83 54.35
CA ASN A 629 -11.63 91.20 54.70
C ASN A 629 -10.39 92.01 55.10
N LEU A 630 -9.41 92.07 54.20
CA LEU A 630 -8.19 92.87 54.35
C LEU A 630 -8.29 94.10 53.46
N MET A 631 -7.55 95.17 53.77
CA MET A 631 -7.48 96.38 52.93
C MET A 631 -6.89 96.07 51.55
N ALA A 632 -7.02 97.00 50.60
CA ALA A 632 -6.35 96.88 49.31
C ALA A 632 -4.84 96.67 49.50
N GLY A 633 -4.27 95.67 48.82
CA GLY A 633 -2.90 95.23 49.04
C GLY A 633 -2.63 93.82 48.54
N LYS A 634 -1.37 93.39 48.65
CA LYS A 634 -0.90 92.04 48.30
C LYS A 634 -0.48 91.31 49.57
N TYR A 635 -1.09 90.16 49.83
CA TYR A 635 -0.85 89.35 51.03
C TYR A 635 -0.41 87.94 50.66
N ILE A 636 0.47 87.37 51.47
CA ILE A 636 0.79 85.93 51.42
C ILE A 636 -0.11 85.22 52.41
N ILE A 637 -0.81 84.21 51.92
CA ILE A 637 -1.58 83.28 52.74
C ILE A 637 -0.92 81.90 52.70
N THR A 638 -0.64 81.34 53.87
CA THR A 638 -0.13 79.97 54.00
C THR A 638 -1.27 79.07 54.45
N SER A 639 -1.48 77.95 53.75
CA SER A 639 -2.42 76.91 54.17
C SER A 639 -1.65 75.70 54.66
N SER A 640 -2.04 75.16 55.81
CA SER A 640 -1.33 74.09 56.51
C SER A 640 -2.28 72.96 56.89
N TYR A 641 -1.90 71.72 56.60
CA TYR A 641 -2.60 70.51 57.02
C TYR A 641 -1.62 69.38 57.29
N ASN A 642 -1.57 68.89 58.54
CA ASN A 642 -0.80 67.71 58.95
C ASN A 642 0.66 67.70 58.41
N GLY A 643 1.35 68.84 58.47
CA GLY A 643 2.73 69.02 58.00
C GLY A 643 2.88 69.36 56.50
N ALA A 644 1.82 69.23 55.69
CA ALA A 644 1.78 69.81 54.35
C ALA A 644 1.50 71.31 54.46
N ASN A 645 2.28 72.12 53.75
CA ASN A 645 2.15 73.57 53.73
C ASN A 645 2.21 74.06 52.29
N ILE A 646 1.32 74.98 51.93
CA ILE A 646 1.34 75.69 50.66
C ILE A 646 1.21 77.19 50.91
N ALA A 647 1.84 78.00 50.06
CA ALA A 647 1.74 79.44 50.10
C ALA A 647 1.12 79.96 48.80
N ASN A 648 0.21 80.91 48.93
CA ASN A 648 -0.49 81.54 47.82
C ASN A 648 -0.58 83.05 48.05
N THR A 649 -0.89 83.77 46.98
CA THR A 649 -1.06 85.22 47.01
C THR A 649 -2.54 85.60 46.99
N ILE A 650 -2.91 86.55 47.85
CA ILE A 650 -4.18 87.27 47.79
C ILE A 650 -3.89 88.70 47.34
N THR A 651 -4.50 89.13 46.24
CA THR A 651 -4.39 90.51 45.74
C THR A 651 -5.74 91.22 45.85
N ILE A 652 -5.79 92.34 46.56
CA ILE A 652 -7.01 93.12 46.79
C ILE A 652 -6.87 94.48 46.12
N SER A 653 -7.70 94.75 45.13
CA SER A 653 -7.83 96.05 44.46
C SER A 653 -8.87 96.93 45.14
N ALA A 654 -8.71 98.25 45.01
CA ALA A 654 -9.62 99.24 45.61
C ALA A 654 -11.05 99.13 45.09
#